data_AF-A0A8T3MBQ5-F1
#
_entry.id   AF-A0A8T3MBQ5-F1
#
_cell.length_a   1.000
_cell.length_b   1.000
_cell.length_c   1.000
_cell.angle_alpha   90.00
_cell.angle_beta   90.00
_cell.angle_gamma   90.00
#
_symmetry.space_group_name_H-M   'P 1'
#
loop_
_entity.id
_entity.type
_entity.pdbx_description
1 polymer ?
#
loop_
_entity_poly.entity_id
_entity_poly.type
_entity_poly.pdbx_seq_one_letter_code
_entity_poly.pdbx_strand_id
1 'polypeptide(L)'
;MTVIERPSVSARRVRRPDVVAEIAARRRLDVRAQLSELSAADRRRLARSAPPPRPIAERFAAPGLHLIAEVKRRSPSAGTIAVDGLDPVALARAYEAGGASAISVLCEPHWFGGSVDDLRAVRASVGVPVLAKDFVVEPGQLELLRAAGADIVLLLAVLHPARRLARLVRQALDLGLEPLVEVHEERELERALATPARLIGVNNRDLRTLLVDPERAALLRELVPDDRLAVAESGVREPETVATWRTLGFDAALVGEALVRSSDPRAQAARFVAAGRPPTDPANVASRAEVKICGVTDREGIFAAVRAGADAIGLNLVPGTPRALSIDEAAALATLARSAAPPDRRPRIVAITVDRSAAELDDIAAALDADALQLSGHEPPELLRELHRPAWKVLHLPADGEGAAAADAGRFVERARSYLDAGAARVLLDTAGGVYPGGTGRRAAIELAAAIAREVPVTLGGGLGPASVAKALRAVSAIGVDVASGVEAPREPGVRPHKDPLAVALFIKRARAARDDRPHHAARPTPVHRGLLEADERGRWGTDGEFGGRYVPETLMAALAQLETAYAALRHDPRFWAELRELLARYAGRPTALYRAEGLAVDVLDRARAEAGAARLPQRLRLYLKREDLAHTGAHKINNALGQALLTRRLGKTRVIAETGAGQHGVATATACALLDLPCVVYMGAEDIERQQPNVLRMHALGTEVRPVTSGSATLKDAINDAMRDWVTNVESTHYVLGSAMGPHPYPTIVRDLQRTIGDEAAAQVAALEGRLPDLVLACVGGGSNAIGLLDRFIGEPGVRLAVAEAAGDGVATGRHAAALAGGTAGILHGARSLMLQDRDGQVLEAHSASAGLDYPGVGPQLSALFAGGRLEIAAATDAEAFRAMQVVASAEGILPALETAHAFAVLPRLLAGTEGAGGEWPDETVVLLGLSGRGDKDLSAFGRWRETAVEARS
;
A
#
# COMPACT_ATOMS: atom_id res chain seq x y z
N MET A 1 -12.05 -27.00 -14.85
CA MET A 1 -11.21 -28.23 -14.93
C MET A 1 -11.36 -28.82 -16.31
N THR A 2 -10.33 -28.68 -17.13
CA THR A 2 -10.19 -29.36 -18.43
C THR A 2 -8.70 -29.60 -18.60
N VAL A 3 -8.35 -30.88 -18.72
CA VAL A 3 -6.99 -31.40 -18.81
C VAL A 3 -6.45 -31.01 -20.19
N ILE A 4 -5.44 -30.13 -20.23
CA ILE A 4 -4.66 -29.87 -21.43
C ILE A 4 -3.46 -30.83 -21.38
N GLU A 5 -3.51 -31.86 -22.21
CA GLU A 5 -2.39 -32.77 -22.47
C GLU A 5 -1.19 -31.97 -23.02
N ARG A 6 -0.04 -32.11 -22.36
CA ARG A 6 1.24 -31.57 -22.85
C ARG A 6 1.79 -32.51 -23.93
N PRO A 7 2.33 -31.98 -25.05
CA PRO A 7 2.96 -32.83 -26.05
C PRO A 7 4.25 -33.46 -25.50
N SER A 8 4.38 -34.77 -25.67
CA SER A 8 5.54 -35.57 -25.28
C SER A 8 6.69 -35.38 -26.28
N VAL A 9 7.57 -34.42 -26.01
CA VAL A 9 8.83 -34.29 -26.75
C VAL A 9 9.89 -35.17 -26.09
N SER A 10 9.92 -36.44 -26.49
CA SER A 10 11.09 -37.31 -26.34
C SER A 10 12.18 -36.87 -27.32
N ALA A 11 12.89 -35.81 -26.95
CA ALA A 11 14.17 -35.46 -27.57
C ALA A 11 15.27 -35.72 -26.55
N ARG A 12 16.20 -36.62 -26.88
CA ARG A 12 17.43 -36.88 -26.11
C ARG A 12 18.10 -35.55 -25.73
N ARG A 13 17.98 -35.15 -24.46
CA ARG A 13 18.75 -34.05 -23.88
C ARG A 13 20.23 -34.43 -23.92
N VAL A 14 20.97 -33.85 -24.84
CA VAL A 14 22.43 -33.72 -24.72
C VAL A 14 22.69 -32.96 -23.42
N ARG A 15 23.17 -33.64 -22.37
CA ARG A 15 23.54 -33.01 -21.10
C ARG A 15 24.72 -32.06 -21.37
N ARG A 16 24.46 -30.76 -21.36
CA ARG A 16 25.53 -29.76 -21.20
C ARG A 16 26.23 -30.00 -19.84
N PRO A 17 27.56 -29.82 -19.74
CA PRO A 17 28.28 -29.96 -18.47
C PRO A 17 27.81 -28.93 -17.43
N ASP A 18 27.76 -29.34 -16.17
CA ASP A 18 27.41 -28.50 -15.01
C ASP A 18 28.56 -27.52 -14.72
N VAL A 19 28.41 -26.28 -15.19
CA VAL A 19 29.42 -25.20 -15.08
C VAL A 19 29.79 -24.94 -13.61
N VAL A 20 28.85 -25.06 -12.68
CA VAL A 20 29.10 -24.87 -11.24
C VAL A 20 30.01 -25.96 -10.69
N ALA A 21 29.80 -27.20 -11.11
CA ALA A 21 30.65 -28.32 -10.72
C ALA A 21 32.09 -28.19 -11.26
N GLU A 22 32.26 -27.67 -12.48
CA GLU A 22 33.56 -27.41 -13.09
C GLU A 22 34.34 -26.33 -12.32
N ILE A 23 33.70 -25.18 -12.06
CA ILE A 23 34.30 -24.09 -11.27
C ILE A 23 34.68 -24.61 -9.88
N ALA A 24 33.78 -25.33 -9.20
CA ALA A 24 34.04 -25.87 -7.88
C ALA A 24 35.19 -26.90 -7.87
N ALA A 25 35.31 -27.74 -8.90
CA ALA A 25 36.41 -28.70 -9.02
C ALA A 25 37.75 -27.99 -9.17
N ARG A 26 37.82 -26.98 -10.05
CA ARG A 26 39.04 -26.17 -10.22
C ARG A 26 39.39 -25.42 -8.95
N ARG A 27 38.42 -24.75 -8.34
CA ARG A 27 38.62 -23.96 -7.12
C ARG A 27 39.15 -24.82 -5.97
N ARG A 28 38.76 -26.10 -5.85
CA ARG A 28 39.31 -27.01 -4.82
C ARG A 28 40.81 -27.20 -4.97
N LEU A 29 41.33 -27.27 -6.20
CA LEU A 29 42.76 -27.41 -6.44
C LEU A 29 43.50 -26.14 -6.03
N ASP A 30 43.02 -24.98 -6.49
CA ASP A 30 43.64 -23.68 -6.19
C ASP A 30 43.67 -23.42 -4.68
N VAL A 31 42.57 -23.70 -4.00
CA VAL A 31 42.42 -23.50 -2.55
C VAL A 31 43.31 -24.45 -1.76
N ARG A 32 43.45 -25.71 -2.16
CA ARG A 32 44.34 -26.65 -1.46
C ARG A 32 45.80 -26.21 -1.55
N ALA A 33 46.20 -25.66 -2.69
CA ALA A 33 47.52 -25.03 -2.83
C ALA A 33 47.65 -23.84 -1.86
N GLN A 34 46.70 -22.91 -1.86
CA GLN A 34 46.68 -21.76 -0.93
C GLN A 34 46.71 -22.19 0.55
N LEU A 35 45.98 -23.24 0.91
CA LEU A 35 45.94 -23.76 2.29
C LEU A 35 47.24 -24.49 2.68
N SER A 36 48.10 -24.85 1.74
CA SER A 36 49.41 -25.44 2.02
C SER A 36 50.51 -24.40 2.29
N GLU A 37 50.31 -23.15 1.85
CA GLU A 37 51.27 -22.05 2.04
C GLU A 37 51.36 -21.54 3.48
N LEU A 38 50.29 -21.73 4.27
CA LEU A 38 50.22 -21.30 5.67
C LEU A 38 49.77 -22.46 6.55
N SER A 39 50.35 -22.59 7.74
CA SER A 39 49.86 -23.57 8.72
C SER A 39 48.43 -23.23 9.17
N ALA A 40 47.68 -24.23 9.65
CA ALA A 40 46.34 -23.99 10.20
C ALA A 40 46.36 -23.06 11.43
N ALA A 41 47.47 -23.06 12.20
CA ALA A 41 47.64 -22.15 13.33
C ALA A 41 47.83 -20.70 12.86
N ASP A 42 48.64 -20.49 11.81
CA ASP A 42 48.87 -19.16 11.23
C ASP A 42 47.59 -18.56 10.64
N ARG A 43 46.82 -19.36 9.90
CA ARG A 43 45.53 -18.90 9.34
C ARG A 43 44.55 -18.48 10.43
N ARG A 44 44.41 -19.29 11.48
CA ARG A 44 43.57 -18.94 12.65
C ARG A 44 44.06 -17.71 13.38
N ARG A 45 45.38 -17.47 13.44
CA ARG A 45 45.95 -16.25 14.02
C ARG A 45 45.57 -15.04 13.16
N LEU A 46 45.79 -15.11 11.85
CA LEU A 46 45.48 -14.04 10.91
C LEU A 46 43.99 -13.68 10.90
N ALA A 47 43.12 -14.69 10.86
CA ALA A 47 41.67 -14.50 10.92
C ALA A 47 41.23 -13.80 12.21
N ARG A 48 41.83 -14.16 13.36
CA ARG A 48 41.54 -13.53 14.66
C ARG A 48 42.12 -12.13 14.79
N SER A 49 43.24 -11.84 14.12
CA SER A 49 43.85 -10.49 14.13
C SER A 49 43.19 -9.51 13.16
N ALA A 50 42.33 -9.98 12.25
CA ALA A 50 41.65 -9.11 11.30
C ALA A 50 40.62 -8.21 12.03
N PRO A 51 40.38 -6.97 11.57
CA PRO A 51 39.38 -6.07 12.16
C PRO A 51 38.00 -6.74 12.25
N PRO A 52 37.17 -6.44 13.26
CA PRO A 52 35.86 -7.06 13.40
C PRO A 52 35.00 -6.84 12.15
N PRO A 53 34.24 -7.86 11.69
CA PRO A 53 33.32 -7.72 10.57
C PRO A 53 32.29 -6.62 10.81
N ARG A 54 31.97 -5.87 9.75
CA ARG A 54 30.94 -4.83 9.79
C ARG A 54 29.56 -5.47 9.75
N PRO A 55 28.61 -5.06 10.63
CA PRO A 55 27.27 -5.63 10.65
C PRO A 55 26.50 -5.28 9.38
N ILE A 56 25.88 -6.29 8.75
CA ILE A 56 25.04 -6.12 7.55
C ILE A 56 23.57 -6.45 7.81
N ALA A 57 23.29 -7.40 8.70
CA ALA A 57 21.93 -7.88 8.92
C ALA A 57 21.01 -6.75 9.41
N GLU A 58 21.46 -5.97 10.40
CA GLU A 58 20.72 -4.84 10.94
C GLU A 58 20.56 -3.72 9.90
N ARG A 59 21.53 -3.56 8.99
CA ARG A 59 21.43 -2.61 7.88
C ARG A 59 20.34 -3.03 6.90
N PHE A 60 20.27 -4.31 6.53
CA PHE A 60 19.20 -4.82 5.67
C PHE A 60 17.84 -4.89 6.36
N ALA A 61 17.81 -4.95 7.69
CA ALA A 61 16.58 -4.85 8.46
C ALA A 61 16.01 -3.42 8.52
N ALA A 62 16.72 -2.40 8.03
CA ALA A 62 16.14 -1.07 7.83
C ALA A 62 15.05 -1.08 6.73
N PRO A 63 14.09 -0.13 6.75
CA PRO A 63 13.00 -0.07 5.77
C PRO A 63 13.47 -0.02 4.31
N GLY A 64 12.71 -0.67 3.43
CA GLY A 64 13.00 -0.76 1.99
C GLY A 64 13.89 -1.95 1.61
N LEU A 65 14.37 -1.91 0.37
CA LEU A 65 15.28 -2.87 -0.24
C LEU A 65 16.64 -2.20 -0.49
N HIS A 66 17.71 -2.88 -0.08
CA HIS A 66 19.08 -2.35 -0.07
C HIS A 66 19.93 -2.84 -1.24
N LEU A 67 20.78 -1.98 -1.80
CA LEU A 67 21.67 -2.36 -2.90
C LEU A 67 22.95 -3.05 -2.39
N ILE A 68 23.26 -4.23 -2.92
CA ILE A 68 24.59 -4.84 -2.89
C ILE A 68 25.21 -4.65 -4.27
N ALA A 69 26.20 -3.77 -4.38
CA ALA A 69 26.81 -3.45 -5.66
C ALA A 69 28.02 -4.37 -5.93
N GLU A 70 27.99 -5.11 -7.03
CA GLU A 70 28.99 -6.11 -7.37
C GLU A 70 30.11 -5.54 -8.26
N VAL A 71 31.36 -5.70 -7.80
CA VAL A 71 32.58 -5.47 -8.55
C VAL A 71 32.94 -6.77 -9.27
N LYS A 72 32.80 -6.78 -10.60
CA LYS A 72 33.01 -7.96 -11.43
C LYS A 72 33.67 -7.59 -12.76
N ARG A 73 34.76 -8.29 -13.10
CA ARG A 73 35.46 -8.11 -14.39
C ARG A 73 34.87 -8.97 -15.49
N ARG A 74 34.55 -10.23 -15.20
CA ARG A 74 34.05 -11.23 -16.16
C ARG A 74 32.90 -12.05 -15.60
N SER A 75 32.13 -12.72 -16.45
CA SER A 75 31.23 -13.80 -16.03
C SER A 75 31.16 -14.94 -17.05
N PRO A 76 30.82 -16.18 -16.62
CA PRO A 76 30.61 -17.31 -17.52
C PRO A 76 29.54 -17.08 -18.61
N SER A 77 28.56 -16.20 -18.35
CA SER A 77 27.43 -15.97 -19.24
C SER A 77 27.63 -14.80 -20.20
N ALA A 78 28.47 -13.81 -19.84
CA ALA A 78 28.61 -12.56 -20.59
C ALA A 78 30.06 -12.27 -21.01
N GLY A 79 31.02 -13.15 -20.71
CA GLY A 79 32.43 -12.96 -21.05
C GLY A 79 33.05 -11.79 -20.27
N THR A 80 33.86 -10.97 -20.94
CA THR A 80 34.43 -9.74 -20.37
C THR A 80 33.34 -8.66 -20.27
N ILE A 81 33.13 -8.15 -19.06
CA ILE A 81 32.07 -7.18 -18.73
C ILE A 81 32.66 -5.81 -18.40
N ALA A 82 33.80 -5.79 -17.72
CA ALA A 82 34.53 -4.58 -17.40
C ALA A 82 35.34 -4.08 -18.59
N VAL A 83 35.52 -2.76 -18.68
CA VAL A 83 36.52 -2.12 -19.55
C VAL A 83 37.92 -2.56 -19.13
N ASP A 84 38.85 -2.70 -20.08
CA ASP A 84 40.25 -3.01 -19.77
C ASP A 84 40.84 -1.99 -18.79
N GLY A 85 41.49 -2.45 -17.72
CA GLY A 85 42.05 -1.59 -16.68
C GLY A 85 41.09 -1.16 -15.56
N LEU A 86 39.94 -1.83 -15.39
CA LEU A 86 39.00 -1.54 -14.30
C LEU A 86 39.65 -1.58 -12.91
N ASP A 87 39.67 -0.42 -12.24
CA ASP A 87 40.06 -0.27 -10.84
C ASP A 87 38.89 -0.67 -9.91
N PRO A 88 38.99 -1.80 -9.19
CA PRO A 88 37.94 -2.26 -8.28
C PRO A 88 37.71 -1.29 -7.11
N VAL A 89 38.73 -0.54 -6.68
CA VAL A 89 38.64 0.41 -5.56
C VAL A 89 37.87 1.66 -5.97
N ALA A 90 38.22 2.25 -7.11
CA ALA A 90 37.49 3.40 -7.64
C ALA A 90 36.00 3.06 -7.86
N LEU A 91 35.71 1.88 -8.41
CA LEU A 91 34.34 1.43 -8.63
C LEU A 91 33.57 1.22 -7.32
N ALA A 92 34.17 0.56 -6.33
CA ALA A 92 33.56 0.35 -5.02
C ALA A 92 33.24 1.66 -4.30
N ARG A 93 34.14 2.65 -4.37
CA ARG A 93 33.91 4.01 -3.84
C ARG A 93 32.77 4.73 -4.56
N ALA A 94 32.67 4.59 -5.88
CA ALA A 94 31.57 5.15 -6.65
C ALA A 94 30.22 4.55 -6.24
N TYR A 95 30.17 3.22 -6.03
CA TYR A 95 28.97 2.54 -5.54
C TYR A 95 28.56 2.97 -4.13
N GLU A 96 29.52 3.06 -3.20
CA GLU A 96 29.26 3.56 -1.84
C GLU A 96 28.75 5.01 -1.87
N ALA A 97 29.37 5.87 -2.69
CA ALA A 97 28.93 7.26 -2.89
C ALA A 97 27.56 7.37 -3.58
N GLY A 98 27.13 6.32 -4.29
CA GLY A 98 25.78 6.17 -4.83
C GLY A 98 24.77 5.62 -3.81
N GLY A 99 25.21 5.24 -2.61
CA GLY A 99 24.37 4.76 -1.52
C GLY A 99 24.26 3.23 -1.42
N ALA A 100 25.15 2.46 -2.06
CA ALA A 100 25.17 1.01 -1.90
C ALA A 100 25.35 0.63 -0.42
N SER A 101 24.57 -0.34 0.05
CA SER A 101 24.58 -0.80 1.44
C SER A 101 25.68 -1.83 1.72
N ALA A 102 26.18 -2.50 0.68
CA ALA A 102 27.34 -3.38 0.71
C ALA A 102 27.99 -3.46 -0.66
N ILE A 103 29.26 -3.89 -0.70
CA ILE A 103 30.00 -4.16 -1.93
C ILE A 103 30.25 -5.66 -2.03
N SER A 104 29.90 -6.26 -3.16
CA SER A 104 30.25 -7.65 -3.48
C SER A 104 31.50 -7.69 -4.34
N VAL A 105 32.51 -8.46 -3.94
CA VAL A 105 33.78 -8.58 -4.68
C VAL A 105 33.99 -10.03 -5.09
N LEU A 106 34.07 -10.25 -6.41
CA LEU A 106 34.42 -11.57 -6.95
C LEU A 106 35.87 -11.92 -6.57
N CYS A 107 36.06 -13.11 -6.00
CA CYS A 107 37.38 -13.61 -5.59
C CYS A 107 37.92 -14.73 -6.48
N GLU A 108 37.09 -15.26 -7.39
CA GLU A 108 37.43 -16.39 -8.25
C GLU A 108 38.22 -15.90 -9.50
N PRO A 109 39.43 -16.41 -9.75
CA PRO A 109 40.32 -15.85 -10.76
C PRO A 109 40.02 -16.30 -12.20
N HIS A 110 39.59 -17.54 -12.42
CA HIS A 110 39.60 -18.14 -13.74
C HIS A 110 38.39 -17.71 -14.60
N TRP A 111 37.18 -17.77 -14.06
CA TRP A 111 35.94 -17.42 -14.75
C TRP A 111 35.50 -15.97 -14.49
N PHE A 112 35.79 -15.42 -13.31
CA PHE A 112 35.36 -14.07 -12.95
C PHE A 112 36.47 -13.02 -13.00
N GLY A 113 37.74 -13.44 -13.02
CA GLY A 113 38.89 -12.52 -13.02
C GLY A 113 39.02 -11.72 -11.73
N GLY A 114 38.54 -12.27 -10.61
CA GLY A 114 38.63 -11.69 -9.28
C GLY A 114 39.80 -12.24 -8.48
N SER A 115 40.02 -11.69 -7.28
CA SER A 115 41.06 -12.15 -6.37
C SER A 115 40.75 -11.79 -4.91
N VAL A 116 41.42 -12.47 -3.98
CA VAL A 116 41.37 -12.13 -2.55
C VAL A 116 42.08 -10.79 -2.25
N ASP A 117 43.01 -10.36 -3.11
CA ASP A 117 43.67 -9.06 -2.98
C ASP A 117 42.74 -7.91 -3.39
N ASP A 118 41.88 -8.11 -4.39
CA ASP A 118 40.82 -7.15 -4.72
C ASP A 118 39.89 -6.96 -3.51
N LEU A 119 39.49 -8.05 -2.85
CA LEU A 119 38.67 -8.02 -1.64
C LEU A 119 39.35 -7.19 -0.54
N ARG A 120 40.64 -7.43 -0.29
CA ARG A 120 41.43 -6.70 0.72
C ARG A 120 41.54 -5.21 0.39
N ALA A 121 41.82 -4.87 -0.87
CA ALA A 121 41.95 -3.49 -1.34
C ALA A 121 40.61 -2.73 -1.24
N VAL A 122 39.52 -3.35 -1.70
CA VAL A 122 38.17 -2.77 -1.60
C VAL A 122 37.79 -2.56 -0.13
N ARG A 123 37.98 -3.57 0.73
CA ARG A 123 37.62 -3.48 2.16
C ARG A 123 38.35 -2.37 2.91
N ALA A 124 39.58 -2.06 2.53
CA ALA A 124 40.35 -0.95 3.09
C ALA A 124 39.87 0.43 2.61
N SER A 125 39.12 0.48 1.50
CA SER A 125 38.79 1.72 0.79
C SER A 125 37.37 2.25 0.98
N VAL A 126 36.45 1.40 1.48
CA VAL A 126 35.02 1.73 1.71
C VAL A 126 34.65 1.59 3.18
N GLY A 127 33.59 2.26 3.61
CA GLY A 127 33.01 2.19 4.96
C GLY A 127 31.93 1.12 5.14
N VAL A 128 31.28 0.69 4.05
CA VAL A 128 30.23 -0.34 4.04
C VAL A 128 30.77 -1.78 4.12
N PRO A 129 29.96 -2.77 4.53
CA PRO A 129 30.37 -4.18 4.54
C PRO A 129 30.74 -4.71 3.15
N VAL A 130 31.70 -5.64 3.10
CA VAL A 130 32.19 -6.27 1.86
C VAL A 130 31.93 -7.77 1.86
N LEU A 131 31.24 -8.24 0.82
CA LEU A 131 30.96 -9.63 0.53
C LEU A 131 32.09 -10.25 -0.31
N ALA A 132 32.69 -11.30 0.23
CA ALA A 132 33.56 -12.21 -0.51
C ALA A 132 32.72 -13.17 -1.36
N LYS A 133 32.61 -12.87 -2.66
CA LYS A 133 31.88 -13.70 -3.62
C LYS A 133 32.85 -14.71 -4.26
N ASP A 134 33.05 -15.82 -3.56
CA ASP A 134 33.91 -16.96 -3.96
C ASP A 134 33.10 -18.27 -3.96
N PHE A 135 33.66 -19.30 -4.59
CA PHE A 135 33.18 -20.68 -4.49
C PHE A 135 33.84 -21.34 -3.28
N VAL A 136 33.20 -21.25 -2.12
CA VAL A 136 33.68 -21.91 -0.90
C VAL A 136 33.49 -23.43 -1.05
N VAL A 137 34.59 -24.15 -1.18
CA VAL A 137 34.66 -25.59 -1.45
C VAL A 137 35.47 -26.36 -0.42
N GLU A 138 36.24 -25.68 0.44
CA GLU A 138 36.99 -26.22 1.57
C GLU A 138 36.81 -25.31 2.81
N PRO A 139 36.65 -25.88 4.03
CA PRO A 139 36.39 -25.08 5.24
C PRO A 139 37.51 -24.08 5.60
N GLY A 140 38.76 -24.39 5.24
CA GLY A 140 39.90 -23.49 5.50
C GLY A 140 39.84 -22.16 4.73
N GLN A 141 39.04 -22.08 3.65
CA GLN A 141 38.85 -20.82 2.92
C GLN A 141 38.24 -19.73 3.78
N LEU A 142 37.38 -20.08 4.73
CA LEU A 142 36.73 -19.09 5.60
C LEU A 142 37.76 -18.32 6.43
N GLU A 143 38.82 -18.98 6.90
CA GLU A 143 39.92 -18.34 7.62
C GLU A 143 40.69 -17.37 6.71
N LEU A 144 40.94 -17.75 5.45
CA LEU A 144 41.63 -16.91 4.47
C LEU A 144 40.80 -15.67 4.10
N LEU A 145 39.51 -15.85 3.84
CA LEU A 145 38.58 -14.74 3.51
C LEU A 145 38.43 -13.79 4.70
N ARG A 146 38.31 -14.33 5.92
CA ARG A 146 38.30 -13.52 7.14
C ARG A 146 39.57 -12.71 7.31
N ALA A 147 40.74 -13.33 7.10
CA ALA A 147 42.04 -12.66 7.16
C ALA A 147 42.22 -11.58 6.06
N ALA A 148 41.52 -11.71 4.94
CA ALA A 148 41.47 -10.70 3.89
C ALA A 148 40.50 -9.53 4.20
N GLY A 149 39.74 -9.63 5.30
CA GLY A 149 38.81 -8.59 5.75
C GLY A 149 37.38 -8.77 5.26
N ALA A 150 36.98 -9.95 4.75
CA ALA A 150 35.58 -10.22 4.43
C ALA A 150 34.69 -9.91 5.64
N ASP A 151 33.56 -9.24 5.40
CA ASP A 151 32.50 -9.08 6.38
C ASP A 151 31.39 -10.12 6.15
N ILE A 152 31.15 -10.47 4.87
CA ILE A 152 30.13 -11.42 4.41
C ILE A 152 30.81 -12.48 3.53
N VAL A 153 30.32 -13.71 3.54
CA VAL A 153 30.81 -14.80 2.66
C VAL A 153 29.66 -15.49 1.94
N LEU A 154 29.83 -15.73 0.64
CA LEU A 154 28.88 -16.51 -0.15
C LEU A 154 29.04 -18.02 0.10
N LEU A 155 27.94 -18.70 0.40
CA LEU A 155 27.86 -20.16 0.53
C LEU A 155 26.79 -20.71 -0.42
N LEU A 156 27.22 -21.42 -1.46
CA LEU A 156 26.32 -22.01 -2.46
C LEU A 156 25.71 -23.31 -1.93
N ALA A 157 24.39 -23.34 -1.67
CA ALA A 157 23.70 -24.54 -1.16
C ALA A 157 23.75 -25.73 -2.13
N VAL A 158 23.90 -25.46 -3.43
CA VAL A 158 24.07 -26.48 -4.48
C VAL A 158 25.37 -27.28 -4.34
N LEU A 159 26.42 -26.68 -3.76
CA LEU A 159 27.75 -27.33 -3.63
C LEU A 159 27.88 -28.22 -2.40
N HIS A 160 26.91 -28.17 -1.49
CA HIS A 160 27.05 -28.73 -0.16
C HIS A 160 25.85 -29.59 0.26
N PRO A 161 26.07 -30.84 0.68
CA PRO A 161 25.03 -31.59 1.38
C PRO A 161 24.71 -30.90 2.72
N ALA A 162 23.50 -31.10 3.24
CA ALA A 162 22.95 -30.36 4.39
C ALA A 162 23.90 -30.31 5.61
N ARG A 163 24.49 -31.46 6.00
CA ARG A 163 25.44 -31.53 7.13
C ARG A 163 26.68 -30.67 6.92
N ARG A 164 27.20 -30.62 5.70
CA ARG A 164 28.39 -29.83 5.35
C ARG A 164 28.06 -28.34 5.32
N LEU A 165 26.93 -27.97 4.73
CA LEU A 165 26.45 -26.59 4.70
C LEU A 165 26.28 -26.06 6.13
N ALA A 166 25.58 -26.79 6.99
CA ALA A 166 25.38 -26.39 8.39
C ALA A 166 26.71 -26.19 9.16
N ARG A 167 27.74 -27.02 8.88
CA ARG A 167 29.07 -26.84 9.47
C ARG A 167 29.77 -25.59 8.96
N LEU A 168 29.69 -25.29 7.65
CA LEU A 168 30.28 -24.08 7.07
C LEU A 168 29.60 -22.82 7.58
N VAL A 169 28.27 -22.81 7.69
CA VAL A 169 27.51 -21.70 8.27
C VAL A 169 27.96 -21.43 9.70
N ARG A 170 28.02 -22.45 10.57
CA ARG A 170 28.48 -22.28 11.96
C ARG A 170 29.92 -21.78 12.02
N GLN A 171 30.82 -22.36 11.23
CA GLN A 171 32.21 -21.92 11.21
C GLN A 171 32.38 -20.48 10.71
N ALA A 172 31.57 -20.03 9.75
CA ALA A 172 31.57 -18.64 9.31
C ALA A 172 31.15 -17.71 10.46
N LEU A 173 30.06 -18.04 11.16
CA LEU A 173 29.58 -17.30 12.32
C LEU A 173 30.60 -17.29 13.48
N ASP A 174 31.27 -18.40 13.76
CA ASP A 174 32.33 -18.50 14.78
C ASP A 174 33.54 -17.58 14.45
N LEU A 175 33.76 -17.28 13.16
CA LEU A 175 34.78 -16.34 12.69
C LEU A 175 34.28 -14.88 12.64
N GLY A 176 33.01 -14.65 12.98
CA GLY A 176 32.31 -13.37 12.88
C GLY A 176 31.82 -13.00 11.48
N LEU A 177 32.01 -13.87 10.48
CA LEU A 177 31.54 -13.63 9.10
C LEU A 177 30.02 -13.82 9.01
N GLU A 178 29.34 -12.97 8.24
CA GLU A 178 27.94 -13.22 7.90
C GLU A 178 27.84 -14.16 6.68
N PRO A 179 27.24 -15.36 6.81
CA PRO A 179 27.02 -16.23 5.67
C PRO A 179 25.78 -15.80 4.86
N LEU A 180 25.98 -15.48 3.58
CA LEU A 180 24.91 -15.39 2.58
C LEU A 180 24.76 -16.78 1.94
N VAL A 181 23.68 -17.49 2.27
CA VAL A 181 23.43 -18.83 1.73
C VAL A 181 22.57 -18.73 0.48
N GLU A 182 23.17 -18.98 -0.68
CA GLU A 182 22.51 -18.84 -1.98
C GLU A 182 21.82 -20.14 -2.41
N VAL A 183 20.59 -20.02 -2.90
CA VAL A 183 19.68 -21.09 -3.31
C VAL A 183 19.03 -20.77 -4.66
N HIS A 184 18.72 -21.81 -5.44
CA HIS A 184 18.00 -21.69 -6.73
C HIS A 184 16.74 -22.57 -6.84
N GLU A 185 16.52 -23.47 -5.88
CA GLU A 185 15.38 -24.40 -5.85
C GLU A 185 14.93 -24.67 -4.41
N GLU A 186 13.70 -25.18 -4.25
CA GLU A 186 13.07 -25.39 -2.94
C GLU A 186 13.89 -26.32 -2.02
N ARG A 187 14.44 -27.40 -2.57
CA ARG A 187 15.29 -28.35 -1.80
C ARG A 187 16.56 -27.70 -1.24
N GLU A 188 17.06 -26.66 -1.89
CA GLU A 188 18.21 -25.90 -1.39
C GLU A 188 17.79 -24.92 -0.31
N LEU A 189 16.64 -24.28 -0.50
CA LEU A 189 16.03 -23.42 0.50
C LEU A 189 15.76 -24.17 1.80
N GLU A 190 15.18 -25.37 1.75
CA GLU A 190 15.00 -26.24 2.92
C GLU A 190 16.32 -26.48 3.67
N ARG A 191 17.41 -26.77 2.94
CA ARG A 191 18.75 -26.97 3.53
C ARG A 191 19.29 -25.70 4.16
N ALA A 192 19.08 -24.54 3.52
CA ALA A 192 19.52 -23.25 4.00
C ALA A 192 18.77 -22.84 5.28
N LEU A 193 17.44 -23.01 5.30
CA LEU A 193 16.58 -22.70 6.45
C LEU A 193 16.86 -23.58 7.67
N ALA A 194 17.35 -24.81 7.46
CA ALA A 194 17.82 -25.70 8.53
C ALA A 194 19.15 -25.26 9.19
N THR A 195 19.75 -24.15 8.73
CA THR A 195 20.95 -23.54 9.32
C THR A 195 20.60 -22.25 10.08
N PRO A 196 21.48 -21.75 10.96
CA PRO A 196 21.29 -20.45 11.61
C PRO A 196 21.59 -19.25 10.69
N ALA A 197 21.78 -19.45 9.39
CA ALA A 197 22.05 -18.36 8.45
C ALA A 197 20.87 -17.37 8.42
N ARG A 198 21.20 -16.08 8.54
CA ARG A 198 20.21 -14.99 8.56
C ARG A 198 19.93 -14.44 7.16
N LEU A 199 20.94 -14.51 6.27
CA LEU A 199 20.86 -14.04 4.90
C LEU A 199 20.67 -15.22 3.93
N ILE A 200 19.58 -15.18 3.17
CA ILE A 200 19.25 -16.16 2.14
C ILE A 200 19.29 -15.46 0.78
N GLY A 201 20.20 -15.91 -0.07
CA GLY A 201 20.33 -15.45 -1.45
C GLY A 201 19.41 -16.25 -2.37
N VAL A 202 18.46 -15.61 -3.04
CA VAL A 202 17.61 -16.24 -4.05
C VAL A 202 18.16 -15.87 -5.42
N ASN A 203 18.75 -16.84 -6.11
CA ASN A 203 19.33 -16.61 -7.42
C ASN A 203 18.29 -16.83 -8.52
N ASN A 204 17.95 -15.76 -9.22
CA ASN A 204 16.96 -15.78 -10.30
C ASN A 204 17.50 -16.43 -11.56
N ARG A 205 18.82 -16.64 -11.63
CA ARG A 205 19.49 -17.37 -12.69
C ARG A 205 19.75 -18.79 -12.22
N ASP A 206 19.24 -19.76 -12.96
CA ASP A 206 19.64 -21.15 -12.78
C ASP A 206 21.13 -21.27 -13.12
N LEU A 207 21.98 -21.55 -12.14
CA LEU A 207 23.42 -21.63 -12.35
C LEU A 207 23.86 -22.85 -13.16
N ARG A 208 23.00 -23.86 -13.32
CA ARG A 208 23.27 -25.06 -14.14
C ARG A 208 22.95 -24.80 -15.62
N THR A 209 21.99 -23.93 -15.92
CA THR A 209 21.49 -23.67 -17.30
C THR A 209 21.67 -22.24 -17.80
N LEU A 210 21.99 -21.31 -16.90
CA LEU A 210 22.16 -19.87 -17.07
C LEU A 210 20.90 -19.08 -17.48
N LEU A 211 19.71 -19.69 -17.45
CA LEU A 211 18.42 -19.04 -17.74
C LEU A 211 17.92 -18.23 -16.53
N VAL A 212 17.27 -17.09 -16.78
CA VAL A 212 16.68 -16.23 -15.74
C VAL A 212 15.17 -16.48 -15.68
N ASP A 213 14.64 -16.76 -14.48
CA ASP A 213 13.23 -17.07 -14.22
C ASP A 213 12.71 -16.22 -13.04
N PRO A 214 12.13 -15.03 -13.30
CA PRO A 214 11.64 -14.13 -12.26
C PRO A 214 10.47 -14.69 -11.45
N GLU A 215 9.63 -15.54 -12.05
CA GLU A 215 8.48 -16.14 -11.37
C GLU A 215 8.93 -17.17 -10.33
N ARG A 216 9.97 -17.95 -10.63
CA ARG A 216 10.59 -18.84 -9.64
C ARG A 216 11.14 -18.09 -8.43
N ALA A 217 11.76 -16.95 -8.66
CA ALA A 217 12.30 -16.12 -7.58
C ALA A 217 11.20 -15.60 -6.65
N ALA A 218 10.05 -15.20 -7.21
CA ALA A 218 8.89 -14.82 -6.43
C ALA A 218 8.38 -16.00 -5.59
N LEU A 219 8.24 -17.19 -6.18
CA LEU A 219 7.83 -18.40 -5.47
C LEU A 219 8.79 -18.76 -4.32
N LEU A 220 10.10 -18.75 -4.57
CA LEU A 220 11.08 -19.03 -3.52
C LEU A 220 11.06 -17.97 -2.43
N ARG A 221 10.85 -16.69 -2.78
CA ARG A 221 10.74 -15.62 -1.78
C ARG A 221 9.57 -15.86 -0.84
N GLU A 222 8.41 -16.29 -1.33
CA GLU A 222 7.25 -16.59 -0.48
C GLU A 222 7.53 -17.68 0.56
N LEU A 223 8.44 -18.60 0.24
CA LEU A 223 8.86 -19.68 1.14
C LEU A 223 9.94 -19.24 2.16
N VAL A 224 10.63 -18.11 1.93
CA VAL A 224 11.59 -17.56 2.90
C VAL A 224 10.81 -16.91 4.06
N PRO A 225 10.96 -17.39 5.31
CA PRO A 225 10.28 -16.79 6.45
C PRO A 225 10.73 -15.34 6.68
N ASP A 226 9.80 -14.48 7.11
CA ASP A 226 10.05 -13.04 7.28
C ASP A 226 11.01 -12.69 8.43
N ASP A 227 11.44 -13.68 9.23
CA ASP A 227 12.53 -13.56 10.22
C ASP A 227 13.94 -13.73 9.60
N ARG A 228 14.02 -14.10 8.32
CA ARG A 228 15.25 -14.09 7.52
C ARG A 228 15.29 -12.85 6.63
N LEU A 229 16.50 -12.53 6.18
CA LEU A 229 16.78 -11.49 5.20
C LEU A 229 16.93 -12.13 3.83
N ALA A 230 16.05 -11.79 2.90
CA ALA A 230 16.08 -12.30 1.54
C ALA A 230 16.86 -11.34 0.62
N VAL A 231 17.88 -11.85 -0.06
CA VAL A 231 18.66 -11.13 -1.06
C VAL A 231 18.30 -11.66 -2.44
N ALA A 232 17.81 -10.81 -3.33
CA ALA A 232 17.56 -11.21 -4.72
C ALA A 232 18.84 -11.05 -5.55
N GLU A 233 19.18 -12.08 -6.32
CA GLU A 233 20.42 -12.14 -7.08
C GLU A 233 20.19 -12.44 -8.56
N SER A 234 21.04 -11.87 -9.42
CA SER A 234 21.01 -12.01 -10.89
C SER A 234 19.78 -11.40 -11.58
N GLY A 235 19.94 -11.07 -12.87
CA GLY A 235 18.81 -10.65 -13.72
C GLY A 235 18.36 -9.19 -13.56
N VAL A 236 19.01 -8.41 -12.69
CA VAL A 236 18.72 -6.97 -12.56
C VAL A 236 19.41 -6.17 -13.65
N ARG A 237 18.62 -5.57 -14.53
CA ARG A 237 19.10 -4.64 -15.57
C ARG A 237 18.66 -3.21 -15.31
N GLU A 238 17.44 -3.06 -14.80
CA GLU A 238 16.76 -1.77 -14.69
C GLU A 238 16.26 -1.54 -13.25
N PRO A 239 16.27 -0.29 -12.74
CA PRO A 239 15.80 0.04 -11.39
C PRO A 239 14.38 -0.46 -11.07
N GLU A 240 13.51 -0.51 -12.08
CA GLU A 240 12.12 -0.97 -11.99
C GLU A 240 12.04 -2.41 -11.46
N THR A 241 13.02 -3.27 -11.80
CA THR A 241 13.12 -4.64 -11.25
C THR A 241 13.32 -4.62 -9.73
N VAL A 242 14.10 -3.67 -9.21
CA VAL A 242 14.31 -3.51 -7.76
C VAL A 242 13.04 -3.05 -7.07
N ALA A 243 12.29 -2.13 -7.69
CA ALA A 243 10.98 -1.72 -7.18
C ALA A 243 10.02 -2.92 -7.09
N THR A 244 9.98 -3.79 -8.11
CA THR A 244 9.21 -5.04 -8.09
C THR A 244 9.67 -5.96 -6.95
N TRP A 245 10.96 -6.22 -6.79
CA TRP A 245 11.45 -7.11 -5.73
C TRP A 245 11.18 -6.60 -4.33
N ARG A 246 11.21 -5.27 -4.12
CA ARG A 246 10.79 -4.67 -2.85
C ARG A 246 9.33 -5.05 -2.53
N THR A 247 8.43 -5.01 -3.52
CA THR A 247 7.00 -5.36 -3.29
C THR A 247 6.80 -6.83 -2.94
N LEU A 248 7.67 -7.71 -3.44
CA LEU A 248 7.75 -9.13 -3.10
C LEU A 248 8.38 -9.38 -1.72
N GLY A 249 8.89 -8.35 -1.06
CA GLY A 249 9.45 -8.44 0.29
C GLY A 249 10.93 -8.81 0.34
N PHE A 250 11.69 -8.69 -0.75
CA PHE A 250 13.14 -8.79 -0.70
C PHE A 250 13.75 -7.64 0.11
N ASP A 251 14.83 -7.94 0.82
CA ASP A 251 15.53 -7.01 1.71
C ASP A 251 16.75 -6.37 1.06
N ALA A 252 17.35 -7.07 0.10
CA ALA A 252 18.44 -6.53 -0.70
C ALA A 252 18.40 -7.07 -2.13
N ALA A 253 19.06 -6.36 -3.04
CA ALA A 253 19.30 -6.80 -4.41
C ALA A 253 20.79 -6.74 -4.72
N LEU A 254 21.35 -7.84 -5.21
CA LEU A 254 22.71 -7.91 -5.72
C LEU A 254 22.71 -7.57 -7.21
N VAL A 255 23.32 -6.43 -7.55
CA VAL A 255 23.38 -5.90 -8.91
C VAL A 255 24.84 -5.80 -9.34
N GLY A 256 25.18 -6.34 -10.51
CA GLY A 256 26.54 -6.31 -11.05
C GLY A 256 26.63 -5.79 -12.47
N GLU A 257 26.13 -6.57 -13.44
CA GLU A 257 26.32 -6.29 -14.87
C GLU A 257 25.84 -4.90 -15.30
N ALA A 258 24.67 -4.47 -14.82
CA ALA A 258 24.11 -3.15 -15.12
C ALA A 258 24.93 -1.99 -14.54
N LEU A 259 25.58 -2.20 -13.40
CA LEU A 259 26.40 -1.18 -12.75
C LEU A 259 27.78 -1.07 -13.39
N VAL A 260 28.44 -2.21 -13.65
CA VAL A 260 29.79 -2.25 -14.24
C VAL A 260 29.80 -1.68 -15.67
N ARG A 261 28.72 -1.87 -16.43
CA ARG A 261 28.59 -1.33 -17.79
C ARG A 261 28.22 0.15 -17.85
N SER A 262 27.88 0.77 -16.73
CA SER A 262 27.49 2.18 -16.70
C SER A 262 28.70 3.09 -16.92
N SER A 263 28.53 4.13 -17.73
CA SER A 263 29.51 5.23 -17.83
C SER A 263 29.57 6.08 -16.56
N ASP A 264 28.50 6.09 -15.76
CA ASP A 264 28.43 6.70 -14.43
C ASP A 264 27.94 5.67 -13.39
N PRO A 265 28.86 4.90 -12.78
CA PRO A 265 28.51 3.89 -11.79
C PRO A 265 27.86 4.47 -10.53
N ARG A 266 28.19 5.70 -10.14
CA ARG A 266 27.63 6.37 -8.95
C ARG A 266 26.17 6.74 -9.18
N ALA A 267 25.87 7.41 -10.29
CA ALA A 267 24.50 7.78 -10.62
C ALA A 267 23.62 6.55 -10.83
N GLN A 268 24.14 5.50 -11.48
CA GLN A 268 23.40 4.27 -11.68
C GLN A 268 23.10 3.56 -10.34
N ALA A 269 24.07 3.47 -9.43
CA ALA A 269 23.83 2.95 -8.08
C ALA A 269 22.77 3.77 -7.34
N ALA A 270 22.80 5.10 -7.42
CA ALA A 270 21.80 5.97 -6.81
C ALA A 270 20.38 5.73 -7.35
N ARG A 271 20.24 5.42 -8.66
CA ARG A 271 18.94 5.05 -9.25
C ARG A 271 18.39 3.74 -8.69
N PHE A 272 19.24 2.72 -8.54
CA PHE A 272 18.84 1.45 -7.91
C PHE A 272 18.48 1.62 -6.43
N VAL A 273 19.25 2.41 -5.68
CA VAL A 273 18.96 2.74 -4.29
C VAL A 273 17.63 3.48 -4.17
N ALA A 274 17.34 4.43 -5.07
CA ALA A 274 16.07 5.14 -5.09
C ALA A 274 14.88 4.21 -5.35
N ALA A 275 15.01 3.24 -6.26
CA ALA A 275 13.97 2.26 -6.55
C ALA A 275 13.68 1.28 -5.38
N GLY A 276 14.66 1.06 -4.49
CA GLY A 276 14.50 0.24 -3.29
C GLY A 276 13.79 0.94 -2.13
N ARG A 277 13.53 2.26 -2.20
CA ARG A 277 12.91 3.01 -1.10
C ARG A 277 11.44 2.60 -0.90
N PRO A 278 10.96 2.58 0.36
CA PRO A 278 9.54 2.36 0.62
C PRO A 278 8.68 3.51 0.07
N PRO A 279 7.39 3.26 -0.22
CA PRO A 279 6.47 4.32 -0.63
C PRO A 279 6.38 5.40 0.47
N THR A 280 6.24 6.65 0.01
CA THR A 280 6.19 7.85 0.86
C THR A 280 4.96 8.70 0.60
N ASP A 281 4.07 8.26 -0.30
CA ASP A 281 2.81 8.95 -0.52
C ASP A 281 1.97 8.92 0.77
N PRO A 282 1.16 9.98 1.02
CA PRO A 282 0.41 10.12 2.26
C PRO A 282 -0.51 8.94 2.59
N ALA A 283 -1.12 8.33 1.57
CA ALA A 283 -2.04 7.21 1.74
C ALA A 283 -1.32 5.96 2.30
N ASN A 284 -0.17 5.57 1.73
CA ASN A 284 0.64 4.48 2.26
C ASN A 284 1.11 4.77 3.69
N VAL A 285 1.62 5.98 3.94
CA VAL A 285 2.12 6.36 5.27
C VAL A 285 1.02 6.27 6.33
N ALA A 286 -0.19 6.76 6.02
CA ALA A 286 -1.34 6.73 6.94
C ALA A 286 -1.86 5.32 7.26
N SER A 287 -1.57 4.33 6.41
CA SER A 287 -1.98 2.93 6.59
C SER A 287 -1.03 2.11 7.49
N ARG A 288 0.17 2.65 7.77
CA ARG A 288 1.20 1.94 8.54
C ARG A 288 0.75 1.73 9.98
N ALA A 289 0.94 0.50 10.45
CA ALA A 289 0.74 0.18 11.85
C ALA A 289 1.83 0.84 12.69
N GLU A 290 1.41 1.43 13.80
CA GLU A 290 2.36 1.85 14.83
C GLU A 290 2.96 0.65 15.55
N VAL A 291 4.21 0.76 15.98
CA VAL A 291 4.95 -0.35 16.57
C VAL A 291 5.43 -0.02 17.99
N LYS A 292 4.99 -0.84 18.95
CA LYS A 292 5.48 -0.81 20.33
C LYS A 292 6.43 -1.97 20.61
N ILE A 293 7.61 -1.67 21.16
CA ILE A 293 8.55 -2.66 21.69
C ILE A 293 8.38 -2.73 23.20
N CYS A 294 7.82 -3.83 23.68
CA CYS A 294 7.34 -4.00 25.05
C CYS A 294 8.34 -4.76 25.94
N GLY A 295 8.43 -4.35 27.21
CA GLY A 295 9.26 -4.99 28.22
C GLY A 295 10.74 -4.92 27.87
N VAL A 296 11.22 -3.72 27.52
CA VAL A 296 12.65 -3.45 27.38
C VAL A 296 13.27 -3.34 28.76
N THR A 297 14.42 -3.97 28.96
CA THR A 297 15.01 -4.21 30.29
C THR A 297 16.40 -3.64 30.46
N ASP A 298 17.02 -3.17 29.38
CA ASP A 298 18.41 -2.75 29.34
C ASP A 298 18.70 -1.68 28.29
N ARG A 299 19.95 -1.19 28.31
CA ARG A 299 20.46 -0.12 27.45
C ARG A 299 20.43 -0.49 25.97
N GLU A 300 20.85 -1.72 25.64
CA GLU A 300 20.96 -2.19 24.26
C GLU A 300 19.58 -2.36 23.61
N GLY A 301 18.59 -2.85 24.37
CA GLY A 301 17.21 -2.90 23.90
C GLY A 301 16.62 -1.52 23.61
N ILE A 302 16.97 -0.49 24.38
CA ILE A 302 16.58 0.89 24.08
C ILE A 302 17.20 1.36 22.76
N PHE A 303 18.50 1.16 22.55
CA PHE A 303 19.13 1.54 21.29
C PHE A 303 18.58 0.76 20.10
N ALA A 304 18.29 -0.53 20.27
CA ALA A 304 17.66 -1.33 19.23
C ALA A 304 16.29 -0.76 18.83
N ALA A 305 15.42 -0.49 19.81
CA ALA A 305 14.09 0.08 19.56
C ALA A 305 14.16 1.48 18.93
N VAL A 306 15.01 2.36 19.45
CA VAL A 306 15.18 3.73 18.94
C VAL A 306 15.77 3.73 17.53
N ARG A 307 16.85 2.97 17.27
CA ARG A 307 17.49 2.93 15.93
C ARG A 307 16.58 2.32 14.87
N ALA A 308 15.81 1.30 15.23
CA ALA A 308 14.81 0.72 14.34
C ALA A 308 13.58 1.63 14.17
N GLY A 309 13.44 2.65 15.02
CA GLY A 309 12.39 3.66 14.96
C GLY A 309 11.06 3.16 15.47
N ALA A 310 11.02 2.51 16.64
CA ALA A 310 9.78 2.17 17.35
C ALA A 310 8.96 3.44 17.66
N ASP A 311 7.63 3.32 17.65
CA ASP A 311 6.71 4.43 17.96
C ASP A 311 6.41 4.51 19.48
N ALA A 312 6.64 3.40 20.20
CA ALA A 312 6.54 3.34 21.65
C ALA A 312 7.49 2.28 22.25
N ILE A 313 7.95 2.52 23.48
CA ILE A 313 8.76 1.61 24.28
C ILE A 313 8.02 1.34 25.59
N GLY A 314 7.77 0.06 25.88
CA GLY A 314 7.13 -0.38 27.12
C GLY A 314 8.14 -0.76 28.19
N LEU A 315 8.05 -0.15 29.37
CA LEU A 315 8.86 -0.47 30.55
C LEU A 315 7.99 -1.16 31.60
N ASN A 316 8.40 -2.34 32.04
CA ASN A 316 7.54 -3.21 32.84
C ASN A 316 7.80 -3.08 34.34
N LEU A 317 6.84 -2.51 35.08
CA LEU A 317 6.89 -2.32 36.52
C LEU A 317 6.07 -3.36 37.29
N VAL A 318 5.56 -4.40 36.61
CA VAL A 318 4.79 -5.47 37.24
C VAL A 318 5.74 -6.44 37.97
N PRO A 319 5.68 -6.50 39.33
CA PRO A 319 6.59 -7.34 40.11
C PRO A 319 6.47 -8.83 39.76
N GLY A 320 7.59 -9.55 39.88
CA GLY A 320 7.63 -11.00 39.67
C GLY A 320 7.62 -11.44 38.21
N THR A 321 7.31 -10.56 37.26
CA THR A 321 7.43 -10.89 35.83
C THR A 321 8.91 -11.01 35.41
N PRO A 322 9.24 -11.81 34.38
CA PRO A 322 10.64 -11.93 33.91
C PRO A 322 11.28 -10.61 33.46
N ARG A 323 10.48 -9.58 33.19
CA ARG A 323 10.92 -8.27 32.68
C ARG A 323 10.73 -7.15 33.70
N ALA A 324 10.45 -7.49 34.96
CA ALA A 324 10.20 -6.51 36.01
C ALA A 324 11.42 -5.60 36.21
N LEU A 325 11.16 -4.30 36.27
CA LEU A 325 12.09 -3.23 36.59
C LEU A 325 11.68 -2.57 37.91
N SER A 326 12.66 -2.06 38.65
CA SER A 326 12.39 -1.03 39.65
C SER A 326 12.00 0.29 38.98
N ILE A 327 11.38 1.21 39.74
CA ILE A 327 11.03 2.55 39.25
C ILE A 327 12.30 3.30 38.79
N ASP A 328 13.39 3.23 39.55
CA ASP A 328 14.65 3.88 39.21
C ASP A 328 15.29 3.32 37.93
N GLU A 329 15.28 1.98 37.76
CA GLU A 329 15.74 1.34 36.53
C GLU A 329 14.93 1.82 35.32
N ALA A 330 13.60 1.86 35.46
CA ALA A 330 12.72 2.30 34.40
C ALA A 330 12.89 3.79 34.06
N ALA A 331 13.02 4.66 35.06
CA ALA A 331 13.25 6.09 34.87
C ALA A 331 14.58 6.37 34.14
N ALA A 332 15.63 5.61 34.46
CA ALA A 332 16.92 5.70 33.78
C ALA A 332 16.80 5.28 32.29
N LEU A 333 16.10 4.19 32.00
CA LEU A 333 15.87 3.73 30.62
C LEU A 333 14.97 4.67 29.82
N ALA A 334 13.94 5.27 30.45
CA ALA A 334 13.09 6.29 29.83
C ALA A 334 13.90 7.53 29.43
N THR A 335 14.74 8.04 30.33
CA THR A 335 15.65 9.16 30.06
C THR A 335 16.60 8.84 28.92
N LEU A 336 17.14 7.62 28.89
CA LEU A 336 18.00 7.17 27.81
C LEU A 336 17.26 7.12 26.47
N ALA A 337 16.06 6.56 26.42
CA ALA A 337 15.28 6.49 25.19
C ALA A 337 15.03 7.88 24.58
N ARG A 338 14.70 8.86 25.43
CA ARG A 338 14.49 10.25 25.00
C ARG A 338 15.78 10.91 24.52
N SER A 339 16.92 10.68 25.18
CA SER A 339 18.21 11.28 24.80
C SER A 339 18.86 10.61 23.57
N ALA A 340 18.62 9.32 23.37
CA ALA A 340 19.13 8.56 22.23
C ALA A 340 18.33 8.80 20.93
N ALA A 341 17.06 9.20 21.05
CA ALA A 341 16.18 9.41 19.91
C ALA A 341 16.37 10.79 19.26
N PRO A 342 16.32 10.88 17.92
CA PRO A 342 16.34 12.17 17.24
C PRO A 342 15.07 12.99 17.58
N PRO A 343 15.15 14.33 17.59
CA PRO A 343 14.08 15.19 18.10
C PRO A 343 12.70 14.97 17.44
N ASP A 344 12.69 14.65 16.15
CA ASP A 344 11.51 14.46 15.32
C ASP A 344 10.92 13.03 15.39
N ARG A 345 11.59 12.08 16.06
CA ARG A 345 11.19 10.66 16.09
C ARG A 345 11.38 10.03 17.47
N ARG A 346 10.97 10.74 18.52
CA ARG A 346 11.01 10.23 19.89
C ARG A 346 9.91 9.17 20.11
N PRO A 347 10.27 7.94 20.57
CA PRO A 347 9.27 6.95 20.94
C PRO A 347 8.53 7.40 22.19
N ARG A 348 7.24 7.07 22.29
CA ARG A 348 6.50 7.24 23.55
C ARG A 348 6.97 6.25 24.60
N ILE A 349 7.17 6.71 25.82
CA ILE A 349 7.46 5.88 26.99
C ILE A 349 6.15 5.43 27.61
N VAL A 350 5.95 4.12 27.68
CA VAL A 350 4.74 3.49 28.21
C VAL A 350 5.09 2.68 29.45
N ALA A 351 4.59 3.10 30.61
CA ALA A 351 4.78 2.37 31.87
C ALA A 351 3.74 1.26 32.00
N ILE A 352 4.17 0.02 32.17
CA ILE A 352 3.27 -1.15 32.22
C ILE A 352 3.03 -1.52 33.67
N THR A 353 1.75 -1.57 34.06
CA THR A 353 1.29 -1.80 35.43
C THR A 353 0.14 -2.81 35.46
N VAL A 354 -0.21 -3.24 36.68
CA VAL A 354 -1.37 -4.11 36.94
C VAL A 354 -2.02 -3.66 38.25
N ASP A 355 -3.34 -3.45 38.22
CA ASP A 355 -4.22 -3.34 39.39
C ASP A 355 -3.71 -2.37 40.48
N ARG A 356 -3.22 -1.19 40.04
CA ARG A 356 -2.76 -0.09 40.90
C ARG A 356 -3.85 0.96 41.11
N SER A 357 -3.76 1.69 42.22
CA SER A 357 -4.60 2.87 42.48
C SER A 357 -4.22 4.06 41.59
N ALA A 358 -5.12 5.04 41.43
CA ALA A 358 -4.86 6.24 40.63
C ALA A 358 -3.62 7.02 41.12
N ALA A 359 -3.48 7.18 42.44
CA ALA A 359 -2.34 7.87 43.04
C ALA A 359 -1.00 7.17 42.72
N GLU A 360 -0.94 5.84 42.86
CA GLU A 360 0.28 5.08 42.50
C GLU A 360 0.61 5.18 41.02
N LEU A 361 -0.41 5.21 40.15
CA LEU A 361 -0.23 5.35 38.71
C LEU A 361 0.32 6.73 38.34
N ASP A 362 -0.17 7.79 38.97
CA ASP A 362 0.33 9.15 38.76
C ASP A 362 1.77 9.30 39.27
N ASP A 363 2.10 8.72 40.43
CA ASP A 363 3.47 8.70 40.96
C ASP A 363 4.43 7.98 40.00
N ILE A 364 4.03 6.83 39.47
CA ILE A 364 4.79 6.08 38.46
C ILE A 364 4.97 6.93 37.20
N ALA A 365 3.90 7.57 36.72
CA ALA A 365 3.96 8.37 35.51
C ALA A 365 4.86 9.60 35.69
N ALA A 366 4.84 10.24 36.85
CA ALA A 366 5.73 11.35 37.18
C ALA A 366 7.20 10.91 37.27
N ALA A 367 7.48 9.79 37.94
CA ALA A 367 8.84 9.30 38.13
C ALA A 367 9.54 8.93 36.81
N LEU A 368 8.81 8.33 35.87
CA LEU A 368 9.33 7.95 34.55
C LEU A 368 9.23 9.07 33.51
N ASP A 369 8.51 10.15 33.84
CA ASP A 369 7.93 11.08 32.87
C ASP A 369 7.25 10.29 31.73
N ALA A 370 6.34 9.38 32.06
CA ALA A 370 5.71 8.49 31.10
C ALA A 370 4.70 9.24 30.20
N ASP A 371 4.70 8.92 28.91
CA ASP A 371 3.73 9.49 27.95
C ASP A 371 2.37 8.77 28.03
N ALA A 372 2.35 7.52 28.50
CA ALA A 372 1.13 6.76 28.74
C ALA A 372 1.33 5.65 29.79
N LEU A 373 0.22 5.21 30.39
CA LEU A 373 0.13 4.10 31.33
C LEU A 373 -0.55 2.90 30.66
N GLN A 374 0.09 1.73 30.61
CA GLN A 374 -0.53 0.50 30.12
C GLN A 374 -1.10 -0.32 31.28
N LEU A 375 -2.43 -0.35 31.36
CA LEU A 375 -3.21 -1.06 32.37
C LEU A 375 -3.47 -2.49 31.93
N SER A 376 -2.75 -3.44 32.54
CA SER A 376 -2.73 -4.84 32.08
C SER A 376 -3.59 -5.77 32.95
N GLY A 377 -4.26 -5.27 33.98
CA GLY A 377 -5.07 -6.05 34.92
C GLY A 377 -6.57 -5.95 34.70
N HIS A 378 -7.29 -5.94 35.82
CA HIS A 378 -8.75 -5.87 35.94
C HIS A 378 -9.23 -4.45 36.27
N GLU A 379 -8.39 -3.44 36.04
CA GLU A 379 -8.71 -2.04 36.34
C GLU A 379 -10.03 -1.64 35.66
N PRO A 380 -10.97 -1.02 36.40
CA PRO A 380 -12.29 -0.68 35.88
C PRO A 380 -12.25 0.62 35.05
N PRO A 381 -13.20 0.87 34.12
CA PRO A 381 -13.22 2.08 33.29
C PRO A 381 -13.22 3.39 34.10
N GLU A 382 -13.82 3.40 35.29
CA GLU A 382 -13.91 4.58 36.16
C GLU A 382 -12.54 5.14 36.53
N LEU A 383 -11.55 4.26 36.73
CA LEU A 383 -10.19 4.65 37.06
C LEU A 383 -9.59 5.61 36.04
N LEU A 384 -9.92 5.45 34.75
CA LEU A 384 -9.33 6.25 33.68
C LEU A 384 -9.69 7.74 33.79
N ARG A 385 -10.82 8.07 34.41
CA ARG A 385 -11.26 9.46 34.60
C ARG A 385 -10.46 10.18 35.68
N GLU A 386 -9.76 9.44 36.54
CA GLU A 386 -8.94 9.97 37.63
C GLU A 386 -7.48 10.19 37.24
N LEU A 387 -7.04 9.65 36.09
CA LEU A 387 -5.63 9.69 35.68
C LEU A 387 -5.26 11.00 34.99
N HIS A 388 -4.08 11.52 35.30
CA HIS A 388 -3.54 12.73 34.66
C HIS A 388 -2.78 12.43 33.34
N ARG A 389 -2.56 11.15 33.03
CA ARG A 389 -1.84 10.70 31.83
C ARG A 389 -2.70 9.72 31.01
N PRO A 390 -2.53 9.68 29.68
CA PRO A 390 -3.27 8.77 28.82
C PRO A 390 -3.10 7.31 29.22
N ALA A 391 -4.20 6.55 29.28
CA ALA A 391 -4.19 5.12 29.60
C ALA A 391 -4.37 4.25 28.34
N TRP A 392 -3.64 3.14 28.27
CA TRP A 392 -3.76 2.08 27.27
C TRP A 392 -4.26 0.83 27.97
N LYS A 393 -5.48 0.38 27.65
CA LYS A 393 -6.06 -0.79 28.32
C LYS A 393 -5.77 -2.06 27.55
N VAL A 394 -5.28 -3.09 28.26
CA VAL A 394 -5.13 -4.44 27.70
C VAL A 394 -6.42 -5.25 27.91
N LEU A 395 -6.91 -5.88 26.85
CA LEU A 395 -7.95 -6.91 26.89
C LEU A 395 -7.32 -8.27 26.55
N HIS A 396 -7.44 -9.21 27.47
CA HIS A 396 -6.87 -10.56 27.32
C HIS A 396 -7.86 -11.48 26.61
N LEU A 397 -7.48 -11.92 25.41
CA LEU A 397 -8.23 -12.83 24.56
C LEU A 397 -7.79 -14.29 24.78
N PRO A 398 -8.66 -15.29 24.57
CA PRO A 398 -8.26 -16.69 24.53
C PRO A 398 -7.18 -16.92 23.45
N ALA A 399 -6.36 -17.95 23.66
CA ALA A 399 -5.33 -18.31 22.71
C ALA A 399 -5.93 -18.97 21.46
N ASP A 400 -5.20 -18.88 20.34
CA ASP A 400 -5.59 -19.50 19.09
C ASP A 400 -5.82 -21.02 19.25
N GLY A 401 -6.94 -21.53 18.71
CA GLY A 401 -7.35 -22.94 18.82
C GLY A 401 -8.15 -23.34 20.07
N GLU A 402 -8.40 -22.44 21.04
CA GLU A 402 -9.15 -22.75 22.27
C GLU A 402 -10.69 -22.58 22.13
N GLY A 403 -11.23 -22.64 20.91
CA GLY A 403 -12.68 -22.70 20.67
C GLY A 403 -13.46 -21.40 20.97
N ALA A 404 -12.85 -20.23 20.75
CA ALA A 404 -13.54 -18.95 20.91
C ALA A 404 -14.65 -18.80 19.85
N ALA A 405 -15.90 -18.63 20.29
CA ALA A 405 -17.04 -18.48 19.38
C ALA A 405 -17.15 -17.03 18.89
N ALA A 406 -17.71 -16.81 17.69
CA ALA A 406 -18.04 -15.47 17.20
C ALA A 406 -18.94 -14.66 18.17
N ALA A 407 -19.74 -15.35 19.00
CA ALA A 407 -20.57 -14.76 20.05
C ALA A 407 -19.76 -14.03 21.14
N ASP A 408 -18.47 -14.35 21.32
CA ASP A 408 -17.61 -13.66 22.28
C ASP A 408 -17.15 -12.27 21.79
N ALA A 409 -17.17 -12.02 20.48
CA ALA A 409 -16.68 -10.77 19.91
C ALA A 409 -17.49 -9.55 20.37
N GLY A 410 -18.83 -9.67 20.43
CA GLY A 410 -19.72 -8.59 20.88
C GLY A 410 -19.37 -8.10 22.29
N ARG A 411 -19.15 -9.03 23.23
CA ARG A 411 -18.74 -8.71 24.61
C ARG A 411 -17.39 -7.99 24.66
N PHE A 412 -16.41 -8.41 23.86
CA PHE A 412 -15.11 -7.73 23.81
C PHE A 412 -15.19 -6.36 23.15
N VAL A 413 -16.04 -6.19 22.12
CA VAL A 413 -16.31 -4.89 21.49
C VAL A 413 -16.97 -3.93 22.47
N GLU A 414 -18.01 -4.37 23.19
CA GLU A 414 -18.68 -3.57 24.23
C GLU A 414 -17.70 -3.15 25.33
N ARG A 415 -16.87 -4.09 25.80
CA ARG A 415 -15.84 -3.79 26.80
C ARG A 415 -14.78 -2.83 26.26
N ALA A 416 -14.36 -2.98 25.00
CA ALA A 416 -13.41 -2.05 24.39
C ALA A 416 -14.00 -0.64 24.26
N ARG A 417 -15.26 -0.53 23.83
CA ARG A 417 -16.00 0.74 23.76
C ARG A 417 -16.09 1.40 25.14
N SER A 418 -16.43 0.65 26.19
CA SER A 418 -16.56 1.24 27.53
C SER A 418 -15.24 1.87 28.05
N TYR A 419 -14.09 1.29 27.72
CA TYR A 419 -12.79 1.92 28.04
C TYR A 419 -12.49 3.13 27.15
N LEU A 420 -12.77 3.05 25.84
CA LEU A 420 -12.58 4.19 24.93
C LEU A 420 -13.45 5.38 25.34
N ASP A 421 -14.72 5.15 25.67
CA ASP A 421 -15.68 6.15 26.16
C ASP A 421 -15.27 6.73 27.52
N ALA A 422 -14.58 5.94 28.35
CA ALA A 422 -13.99 6.40 29.61
C ALA A 422 -12.66 7.18 29.44
N GLY A 423 -12.19 7.37 28.20
CA GLY A 423 -10.98 8.15 27.89
C GLY A 423 -9.73 7.33 27.63
N ALA A 424 -9.82 6.01 27.42
CA ALA A 424 -8.66 5.22 27.03
C ALA A 424 -8.10 5.71 25.69
N ALA A 425 -6.81 6.02 25.65
CA ALA A 425 -6.15 6.41 24.42
C ALA A 425 -5.98 5.22 23.46
N ARG A 426 -5.90 3.99 23.99
CA ARG A 426 -5.77 2.75 23.21
C ARG A 426 -6.39 1.55 23.89
N VAL A 427 -6.86 0.63 23.07
CA VAL A 427 -7.17 -0.75 23.45
C VAL A 427 -6.13 -1.67 22.82
N LEU A 428 -5.52 -2.53 23.64
CA LEU A 428 -4.51 -3.50 23.22
C LEU A 428 -5.05 -4.92 23.44
N LEU A 429 -5.01 -5.75 22.41
CA LEU A 429 -5.45 -7.14 22.48
C LEU A 429 -4.22 -8.02 22.73
N ASP A 430 -4.19 -8.75 23.84
CA ASP A 430 -3.13 -9.71 24.17
C ASP A 430 -3.73 -11.08 24.50
N THR A 431 -2.91 -12.10 24.70
CA THR A 431 -3.34 -13.48 24.96
C THR A 431 -3.43 -13.77 26.45
N ALA A 432 -4.55 -14.35 26.87
CA ALA A 432 -4.81 -14.82 28.24
C ALA A 432 -4.08 -16.14 28.57
N GLY A 433 -4.12 -16.54 29.84
CA GLY A 433 -3.72 -17.89 30.28
C GLY A 433 -2.27 -18.06 30.71
N GLY A 434 -1.55 -16.97 30.97
CA GLY A 434 -0.21 -16.99 31.59
C GLY A 434 -0.28 -16.90 33.12
N VAL A 435 0.85 -17.20 33.78
CA VAL A 435 1.05 -16.97 35.23
C VAL A 435 0.97 -15.48 35.59
N TYR A 436 1.19 -14.60 34.59
CA TYR A 436 1.12 -13.15 34.71
C TYR A 436 0.07 -12.60 33.72
N PRO A 437 -0.47 -11.39 33.95
CA PRO A 437 -1.28 -10.70 32.96
C PRO A 437 -0.43 -10.40 31.70
N GLY A 438 -0.65 -11.17 30.64
CA GLY A 438 0.10 -11.10 29.37
C GLY A 438 1.41 -11.90 29.34
N GLY A 439 2.14 -11.80 28.22
CA GLY A 439 3.48 -12.39 28.09
C GLY A 439 3.52 -13.92 27.98
N THR A 440 2.43 -14.54 27.51
CA THR A 440 2.28 -16.00 27.37
C THR A 440 3.16 -16.61 26.26
N GLY A 441 3.62 -15.78 25.31
CA GLY A 441 4.31 -16.23 24.11
C GLY A 441 3.41 -16.91 23.07
N ARG A 442 2.11 -17.08 23.38
CA ARG A 442 1.10 -17.66 22.47
C ARG A 442 0.41 -16.54 21.70
N ARG A 443 -0.15 -16.87 20.54
CA ARG A 443 -0.94 -15.94 19.72
C ARG A 443 -2.38 -15.88 20.23
N ALA A 444 -2.94 -14.67 20.20
CA ALA A 444 -4.36 -14.46 20.42
C ALA A 444 -5.17 -15.08 19.27
N ALA A 445 -6.40 -15.49 19.55
CA ALA A 445 -7.33 -15.98 18.52
C ALA A 445 -7.54 -14.90 17.43
N ILE A 446 -6.96 -15.12 16.24
CA ILE A 446 -6.88 -14.12 15.18
C ILE A 446 -8.26 -13.74 14.63
N GLU A 447 -9.16 -14.71 14.51
CA GLU A 447 -10.53 -14.46 14.01
C GLU A 447 -11.32 -13.56 14.96
N LEU A 448 -11.19 -13.79 16.27
CA LEU A 448 -11.79 -12.94 17.30
C LEU A 448 -11.16 -11.54 17.30
N ALA A 449 -9.83 -11.45 17.23
CA ALA A 449 -9.13 -10.17 17.13
C ALA A 449 -9.54 -9.39 15.88
N ALA A 450 -9.69 -10.05 14.73
CA ALA A 450 -10.18 -9.46 13.49
C ALA A 450 -11.63 -8.97 13.64
N ALA A 451 -12.49 -9.73 14.33
CA ALA A 451 -13.86 -9.31 14.59
C ALA A 451 -13.93 -8.03 15.45
N ILE A 452 -13.11 -7.95 16.50
CA ILE A 452 -13.03 -6.75 17.36
C ILE A 452 -12.46 -5.57 16.57
N ALA A 453 -11.37 -5.77 15.82
CA ALA A 453 -10.67 -4.72 15.07
C ALA A 453 -11.48 -4.11 13.92
N ARG A 454 -12.57 -4.76 13.48
CA ARG A 454 -13.53 -4.18 12.52
C ARG A 454 -14.39 -3.09 13.15
N GLU A 455 -14.64 -3.19 14.46
CA GLU A 455 -15.57 -2.34 15.19
C GLU A 455 -14.88 -1.25 16.01
N VAL A 456 -13.68 -1.52 16.53
CA VAL A 456 -12.95 -0.61 17.42
C VAL A 456 -11.45 -0.59 17.12
N PRO A 457 -10.78 0.57 17.27
CA PRO A 457 -9.36 0.69 16.96
C PRO A 457 -8.53 -0.05 18.02
N VAL A 458 -7.73 -1.01 17.57
CA VAL A 458 -6.92 -1.86 18.46
C VAL A 458 -5.46 -1.91 18.07
N THR A 459 -4.61 -2.07 19.09
CA THR A 459 -3.22 -2.52 18.95
C THR A 459 -3.18 -4.03 19.17
N LEU A 460 -2.60 -4.79 18.25
CA LEU A 460 -2.51 -6.26 18.36
C LEU A 460 -1.19 -6.66 19.04
N GLY A 461 -1.29 -7.39 20.15
CA GLY A 461 -0.17 -8.03 20.85
C GLY A 461 -0.34 -9.54 20.95
N GLY A 462 0.56 -10.19 21.69
CA GLY A 462 0.50 -11.63 21.98
C GLY A 462 1.10 -12.53 20.90
N GLY A 463 2.25 -13.14 21.17
CA GLY A 463 2.86 -14.16 20.30
C GLY A 463 3.29 -13.68 18.91
N LEU A 464 3.38 -12.36 18.70
CA LEU A 464 3.89 -11.76 17.47
C LEU A 464 5.42 -11.80 17.43
N GLY A 465 5.96 -11.90 16.22
CA GLY A 465 7.39 -11.82 15.93
C GLY A 465 7.62 -11.47 14.46
N PRO A 466 8.89 -11.33 14.01
CA PRO A 466 9.20 -10.95 12.63
C PRO A 466 8.52 -11.84 11.57
N ALA A 467 8.47 -13.15 11.81
CA ALA A 467 7.86 -14.12 10.90
C ALA A 467 6.31 -14.06 10.82
N SER A 468 5.63 -13.39 11.76
CA SER A 468 4.16 -13.43 11.87
C SER A 468 3.47 -12.08 11.73
N VAL A 469 4.16 -10.97 12.05
CA VAL A 469 3.54 -9.65 12.18
C VAL A 469 2.89 -9.14 10.88
N ALA A 470 3.54 -9.35 9.73
CA ALA A 470 3.01 -8.89 8.45
C ALA A 470 1.73 -9.64 8.07
N LYS A 471 1.68 -10.96 8.32
CA LYS A 471 0.48 -11.77 8.10
C LYS A 471 -0.65 -11.35 9.06
N ALA A 472 -0.34 -11.10 10.33
CA ALA A 472 -1.31 -10.65 11.32
C ALA A 472 -1.94 -9.30 10.93
N LEU A 473 -1.15 -8.32 10.49
CA LEU A 473 -1.63 -7.00 10.06
C LEU A 473 -2.45 -7.02 8.75
N ARG A 474 -2.25 -8.05 7.92
CA ARG A 474 -3.09 -8.28 6.72
C ARG A 474 -4.42 -8.94 7.06
N ALA A 475 -4.50 -9.67 8.18
CA ALA A 475 -5.70 -10.37 8.64
C ALA A 475 -6.55 -9.55 9.62
N VAL A 476 -5.91 -8.68 10.40
CA VAL A 476 -6.52 -7.85 11.45
C VAL A 476 -6.29 -6.38 11.09
N SER A 477 -7.37 -5.59 11.03
CA SER A 477 -7.35 -4.13 10.79
C SER A 477 -6.83 -3.34 12.00
N ALA A 478 -5.79 -3.85 12.65
CA ALA A 478 -5.15 -3.22 13.79
C ALA A 478 -4.42 -1.95 13.36
N ILE A 479 -4.54 -0.91 14.18
CA ILE A 479 -3.88 0.39 14.00
C ILE A 479 -2.43 0.38 14.52
N GLY A 480 -2.08 -0.65 15.29
CA GLY A 480 -0.73 -0.85 15.81
C GLY A 480 -0.47 -2.30 16.19
N VAL A 481 0.79 -2.60 16.49
CA VAL A 481 1.25 -3.89 17.00
C VAL A 481 2.16 -3.70 18.21
N ASP A 482 2.12 -4.67 19.11
CA ASP A 482 2.95 -4.75 20.29
C ASP A 482 3.73 -6.07 20.31
N VAL A 483 5.02 -6.01 20.63
CA VAL A 483 5.85 -7.21 20.77
C VAL A 483 6.72 -7.19 22.00
N ALA A 484 6.73 -8.30 22.73
CA ALA A 484 7.62 -8.56 23.85
C ALA A 484 8.59 -9.71 23.53
N SER A 485 8.19 -10.97 23.74
CA SER A 485 9.06 -12.15 23.64
C SER A 485 9.50 -12.50 22.22
N GLY A 486 8.73 -12.16 21.19
CA GLY A 486 9.06 -12.54 19.81
C GLY A 486 10.25 -11.79 19.21
N VAL A 487 10.83 -10.85 19.95
CA VAL A 487 12.06 -10.11 19.59
C VAL A 487 13.12 -10.15 20.70
N GLU A 488 13.01 -11.12 21.62
CA GLU A 488 14.04 -11.38 22.63
C GLU A 488 15.14 -12.29 22.06
N ALA A 489 16.36 -12.10 22.57
CA ALA A 489 17.41 -13.08 22.38
C ALA A 489 17.01 -14.42 23.05
N PRO A 490 17.62 -15.55 22.64
CA PRO A 490 17.38 -16.84 23.29
C PRO A 490 17.52 -16.74 24.81
N ARG A 491 16.55 -17.29 25.54
CA ARG A 491 16.52 -17.17 27.01
C ARG A 491 17.60 -18.02 27.65
N GLU A 492 18.35 -17.40 28.56
CA GLU A 492 19.28 -18.07 29.44
C GLU A 492 18.69 -18.17 30.86
N PRO A 493 18.74 -19.36 31.51
CA PRO A 493 18.23 -19.51 32.87
C PRO A 493 18.89 -18.53 33.85
N GLY A 494 18.07 -17.83 34.64
CA GLY A 494 18.55 -16.88 35.65
C GLY A 494 18.97 -15.51 35.13
N VAL A 495 18.97 -15.29 33.80
CA VAL A 495 19.29 -14.00 33.19
C VAL A 495 17.99 -13.28 32.78
N ARG A 496 17.89 -11.99 33.12
CA ARG A 496 16.76 -11.16 32.68
C ARG A 496 16.72 -11.13 31.14
N PRO A 497 15.58 -11.37 30.48
CA PRO A 497 15.50 -11.33 29.02
C PRO A 497 15.90 -9.96 28.48
N HIS A 498 16.62 -9.94 27.36
CA HIS A 498 17.02 -8.73 26.63
C HIS A 498 16.58 -8.84 25.17
N LYS A 499 16.48 -7.69 24.49
CA LYS A 499 16.02 -7.63 23.11
C LYS A 499 17.13 -7.98 22.14
N ASP A 500 16.80 -8.75 21.10
CA ASP A 500 17.69 -8.98 19.97
C ASP A 500 17.55 -7.80 18.97
N PRO A 501 18.63 -7.03 18.69
CA PRO A 501 18.55 -5.85 17.84
C PRO A 501 18.06 -6.13 16.42
N LEU A 502 18.42 -7.27 15.85
CA LEU A 502 18.00 -7.65 14.51
C LEU A 502 16.51 -8.02 14.49
N ALA A 503 16.05 -8.81 15.45
CA ALA A 503 14.65 -9.20 15.55
C ALA A 503 13.75 -7.98 15.77
N VAL A 504 14.18 -7.00 16.57
CA VAL A 504 13.48 -5.72 16.74
C VAL A 504 13.39 -4.97 15.40
N ALA A 505 14.51 -4.83 14.68
CA ALA A 505 14.55 -4.15 13.39
C ALA A 505 13.67 -4.83 12.34
N LEU A 506 13.75 -6.17 12.24
CA LEU A 506 12.91 -6.96 11.34
C LEU A 506 11.44 -6.82 11.70
N PHE A 507 11.07 -6.92 12.98
CA PHE A 507 9.68 -6.76 13.40
C PHE A 507 9.09 -5.44 12.93
N ILE A 508 9.79 -4.33 13.17
CA ILE A 508 9.36 -2.99 12.73
C ILE A 508 9.29 -2.90 11.20
N LYS A 509 10.29 -3.42 10.49
CA LYS A 509 10.30 -3.45 9.02
C LYS A 509 9.10 -4.19 8.46
N ARG A 510 8.85 -5.42 8.94
CA ARG A 510 7.75 -6.28 8.47
C ARG A 510 6.39 -5.69 8.83
N ALA A 511 6.25 -5.09 10.01
CA ALA A 511 5.03 -4.41 10.42
C ALA A 511 4.68 -3.23 9.50
N ARG A 512 5.66 -2.36 9.21
CA ARG A 512 5.46 -1.18 8.36
C ARG A 512 5.24 -1.53 6.89
N ALA A 513 5.94 -2.54 6.39
CA ALA A 513 5.80 -3.00 5.01
C ALA A 513 4.54 -3.87 4.78
N ALA A 514 3.81 -4.27 5.83
CA ALA A 514 2.70 -5.21 5.74
C ALA A 514 1.59 -4.76 4.79
N ARG A 515 1.41 -3.44 4.65
CA ARG A 515 0.35 -2.78 3.86
C ARG A 515 0.89 -1.83 2.78
N ASP A 516 2.20 -1.71 2.63
CA ASP A 516 2.80 -0.95 1.53
C ASP A 516 2.32 -1.55 0.19
N ASP A 517 1.87 -0.71 -0.73
CA ASP A 517 1.33 -1.09 -2.05
C ASP A 517 0.15 -2.10 -1.95
N ARG A 518 -0.62 -2.05 -0.87
CA ARG A 518 -1.72 -2.98 -0.59
C ARG A 518 -2.98 -2.24 -0.11
N PRO A 519 -3.55 -1.35 -0.95
CA PRO A 519 -4.61 -0.44 -0.51
C PRO A 519 -5.86 -1.15 0.04
N HIS A 520 -6.17 -2.38 -0.41
CA HIS A 520 -7.35 -3.14 0.03
C HIS A 520 -7.22 -3.78 1.42
N HIS A 521 -6.03 -3.82 2.01
CA HIS A 521 -5.91 -4.29 3.38
C HIS A 521 -6.33 -3.17 4.33
N ALA A 522 -7.47 -3.36 5.00
CA ALA A 522 -8.00 -2.41 5.96
C ALA A 522 -6.97 -2.10 7.06
N ALA A 523 -6.73 -0.82 7.29
CA ALA A 523 -5.76 -0.35 8.28
C ALA A 523 -6.39 0.09 9.62
N ARG A 524 -7.70 0.26 9.63
CA ARG A 524 -8.49 0.80 10.72
C ARG A 524 -9.87 0.13 10.74
N PRO A 525 -10.64 0.28 11.83
CA PRO A 525 -12.02 -0.19 11.89
C PRO A 525 -12.89 0.44 10.81
N THR A 526 -13.94 -0.25 10.43
CA THR A 526 -14.93 0.24 9.48
C THR A 526 -16.31 -0.26 9.96
N PRO A 527 -16.82 0.29 11.09
CA PRO A 527 -18.02 -0.16 11.83
C PRO A 527 -19.32 0.13 11.07
N VAL A 528 -19.45 -0.42 9.88
CA VAL A 528 -20.66 -0.40 9.06
C VAL A 528 -20.93 -1.80 8.53
N HIS A 529 -22.15 -2.03 8.05
CA HIS A 529 -22.48 -3.31 7.45
C HIS A 529 -21.56 -3.59 6.25
N ARG A 530 -20.96 -4.78 6.21
CA ARG A 530 -19.95 -5.17 5.19
C ARG A 530 -20.46 -4.98 3.76
N GLY A 531 -21.75 -5.24 3.51
CA GLY A 531 -22.36 -5.07 2.19
C GLY A 531 -22.39 -3.62 1.67
N LEU A 532 -22.10 -2.62 2.51
CA LEU A 532 -21.92 -1.22 2.09
C LEU A 532 -20.48 -0.93 1.63
N LEU A 533 -19.52 -1.77 2.03
CA LEU A 533 -18.08 -1.61 1.76
C LEU A 533 -17.57 -2.51 0.64
N GLU A 534 -18.12 -3.72 0.54
CA GLU A 534 -17.71 -4.71 -0.44
C GLU A 534 -18.92 -5.42 -1.01
N ALA A 535 -18.85 -5.74 -2.31
CA ALA A 535 -19.81 -6.61 -2.95
C ALA A 535 -19.72 -8.05 -2.40
N ASP A 536 -20.85 -8.76 -2.38
CA ASP A 536 -20.89 -10.20 -2.18
C ASP A 536 -20.28 -10.97 -3.38
N GLU A 537 -20.20 -12.29 -3.28
CA GLU A 537 -19.66 -13.16 -4.34
C GLU A 537 -20.44 -13.09 -5.67
N ARG A 538 -21.68 -12.56 -5.64
CA ARG A 538 -22.52 -12.34 -6.82
C ARG A 538 -22.39 -10.91 -7.34
N GLY A 539 -21.50 -10.11 -6.78
CA GLY A 539 -21.29 -8.72 -7.15
C GLY A 539 -22.37 -7.79 -6.62
N ARG A 540 -23.04 -8.14 -5.52
CA ARG A 540 -24.15 -7.38 -4.95
C ARG A 540 -23.79 -6.60 -3.69
N TRP A 541 -24.36 -5.41 -3.56
CA TRP A 541 -24.14 -4.43 -2.51
C TRP A 541 -25.43 -4.19 -1.71
N GLY A 542 -25.28 -3.64 -0.51
CA GLY A 542 -26.37 -3.37 0.42
C GLY A 542 -26.41 -4.37 1.58
N THR A 543 -27.18 -4.05 2.62
CA THR A 543 -27.44 -4.96 3.75
C THR A 543 -27.99 -6.30 3.29
N ASP A 544 -28.92 -6.24 2.32
CA ASP A 544 -29.64 -7.40 1.80
C ASP A 544 -29.16 -7.82 0.40
N GLY A 545 -28.04 -7.26 -0.09
CA GLY A 545 -27.49 -7.59 -1.41
C GLY A 545 -28.43 -7.21 -2.57
N GLU A 546 -29.00 -6.01 -2.51
CA GLU A 546 -30.03 -5.55 -3.44
C GLU A 546 -29.48 -4.96 -4.75
N PHE A 547 -28.34 -4.30 -4.70
CA PHE A 547 -27.80 -3.53 -5.83
C PHE A 547 -26.58 -4.21 -6.45
N GLY A 548 -26.29 -3.98 -7.72
CA GLY A 548 -25.15 -4.58 -8.43
C GLY A 548 -25.55 -5.80 -9.24
N GLY A 549 -24.75 -6.87 -9.19
CA GLY A 549 -24.97 -8.10 -9.93
C GLY A 549 -24.44 -8.08 -11.37
N ARG A 550 -24.88 -9.08 -12.15
CA ARG A 550 -24.51 -9.28 -13.57
C ARG A 550 -25.77 -9.50 -14.40
N TYR A 551 -26.35 -8.42 -14.88
CA TYR A 551 -27.56 -8.43 -15.70
C TYR A 551 -27.22 -8.21 -17.17
N VAL A 552 -26.43 -9.14 -17.72
CA VAL A 552 -25.91 -9.08 -19.09
C VAL A 552 -26.34 -10.31 -19.91
N PRO A 553 -26.26 -10.26 -21.24
CA PRO A 553 -26.41 -11.47 -22.07
C PRO A 553 -25.37 -12.53 -21.71
N GLU A 554 -25.76 -13.81 -21.85
CA GLU A 554 -24.90 -14.97 -21.56
C GLU A 554 -23.54 -14.90 -22.29
N THR A 555 -23.52 -14.32 -23.49
CA THR A 555 -22.30 -14.15 -24.30
C THR A 555 -21.20 -13.31 -23.62
N LEU A 556 -21.54 -12.46 -22.64
CA LEU A 556 -20.57 -11.66 -21.87
C LEU A 556 -20.12 -12.33 -20.57
N MET A 557 -20.78 -13.40 -20.13
CA MET A 557 -20.50 -14.01 -18.82
C MET A 557 -19.07 -14.57 -18.74
N ALA A 558 -18.58 -15.19 -19.82
CA ALA A 558 -17.20 -15.68 -19.89
C ALA A 558 -16.17 -14.55 -19.76
N ALA A 559 -16.43 -13.40 -20.41
CA ALA A 559 -15.57 -12.22 -20.34
C ALA A 559 -15.50 -11.64 -18.92
N LEU A 560 -16.67 -11.50 -18.29
CA LEU A 560 -16.78 -10.97 -16.93
C LEU A 560 -16.17 -11.91 -15.90
N ALA A 561 -16.31 -13.23 -16.06
CA ALA A 561 -15.66 -14.22 -15.21
C ALA A 561 -14.13 -14.20 -15.35
N GLN A 562 -13.62 -14.05 -16.59
CA GLN A 562 -12.19 -13.85 -16.84
C GLN A 562 -11.69 -12.57 -16.15
N LEU A 563 -12.41 -11.46 -16.32
CA LEU A 563 -12.07 -10.17 -15.73
C LEU A 563 -12.10 -10.24 -14.20
N GLU A 564 -13.11 -10.84 -13.59
CA GLU A 564 -13.22 -11.03 -12.15
C GLU A 564 -12.06 -11.85 -11.61
N THR A 565 -11.77 -13.00 -12.23
CA THR A 565 -10.69 -13.89 -11.77
C THR A 565 -9.34 -13.19 -11.83
N ALA A 566 -9.07 -12.50 -12.95
CA ALA A 566 -7.82 -11.76 -13.12
C ALA A 566 -7.72 -10.59 -12.15
N TYR A 567 -8.79 -9.83 -11.98
CA TYR A 567 -8.80 -8.70 -11.05
C TYR A 567 -8.68 -9.16 -9.60
N ALA A 568 -9.37 -10.23 -9.18
CA ALA A 568 -9.25 -10.78 -7.83
C ALA A 568 -7.80 -11.17 -7.49
N ALA A 569 -7.07 -11.74 -8.46
CA ALA A 569 -5.65 -12.04 -8.31
C ALA A 569 -4.79 -10.76 -8.21
N LEU A 570 -5.02 -9.78 -9.09
CA LEU A 570 -4.25 -8.53 -9.14
C LEU A 570 -4.55 -7.58 -7.98
N ARG A 571 -5.79 -7.59 -7.47
CA ARG A 571 -6.25 -6.76 -6.36
C ARG A 571 -5.37 -6.93 -5.14
N HIS A 572 -4.86 -8.14 -4.89
CA HIS A 572 -3.97 -8.43 -3.77
C HIS A 572 -2.48 -8.52 -4.17
N ASP A 573 -2.14 -8.29 -5.44
CA ASP A 573 -0.75 -8.29 -5.91
C ASP A 573 -0.11 -6.90 -5.69
N PRO A 574 0.84 -6.76 -4.74
CA PRO A 574 1.48 -5.47 -4.48
C PRO A 574 2.31 -4.96 -5.66
N ARG A 575 2.69 -5.82 -6.63
CA ARG A 575 3.39 -5.39 -7.84
C ARG A 575 2.50 -4.54 -8.73
N PHE A 576 1.23 -4.93 -8.89
CA PHE A 576 0.26 -4.19 -9.70
C PHE A 576 0.05 -2.78 -9.13
N TRP A 577 -0.17 -2.69 -7.81
CA TRP A 577 -0.39 -1.41 -7.14
C TRP A 577 0.85 -0.52 -7.10
N ALA A 578 2.06 -1.10 -6.99
CA ALA A 578 3.29 -0.33 -7.06
C ALA A 578 3.52 0.27 -8.46
N GLU A 579 3.27 -0.51 -9.52
CA GLU A 579 3.36 -0.04 -10.91
C GLU A 579 2.31 1.04 -11.20
N LEU A 580 1.05 0.82 -10.78
CA LEU A 580 0.01 1.84 -10.89
C LEU A 580 0.36 3.10 -10.11
N ARG A 581 0.84 2.98 -8.87
CA ARG A 581 1.26 4.13 -8.05
C ARG A 581 2.39 4.91 -8.72
N GLU A 582 3.33 4.25 -9.38
CA GLU A 582 4.38 4.93 -10.13
C GLU A 582 3.82 5.74 -11.30
N LEU A 583 2.91 5.15 -12.09
CA LEU A 583 2.21 5.87 -13.17
C LEU A 583 1.41 7.05 -12.61
N LEU A 584 0.68 6.85 -11.51
CA LEU A 584 -0.09 7.90 -10.87
C LEU A 584 0.81 9.04 -10.38
N ALA A 585 1.95 8.73 -9.77
CA ALA A 585 2.86 9.74 -9.23
C ALA A 585 3.62 10.50 -10.32
N ARG A 586 4.24 9.77 -11.27
CA ARG A 586 5.16 10.36 -12.27
C ARG A 586 4.45 10.89 -13.52
N TYR A 587 3.32 10.30 -13.88
CA TYR A 587 2.59 10.65 -15.10
C TYR A 587 1.28 11.37 -14.81
N ALA A 588 0.46 10.88 -13.87
CA ALA A 588 -0.81 11.53 -13.55
C ALA A 588 -0.68 12.74 -12.61
N GLY A 589 0.45 12.89 -11.91
CA GLY A 589 0.74 14.01 -11.01
C GLY A 589 0.19 13.85 -9.59
N ARG A 590 0.02 12.62 -9.10
CA ARG A 590 -0.46 12.33 -7.73
C ARG A 590 0.66 12.45 -6.67
N PRO A 591 0.34 12.75 -5.40
CA PRO A 591 -1.00 13.09 -4.90
C PRO A 591 -1.45 14.45 -5.42
N THR A 592 -2.75 14.60 -5.69
CA THR A 592 -3.31 15.91 -6.06
C THR A 592 -3.36 16.83 -4.84
N ALA A 593 -3.28 18.13 -5.07
CA ALA A 593 -3.28 19.13 -4.00
C ALA A 593 -4.60 19.13 -3.19
N LEU A 594 -4.48 19.51 -1.92
CA LEU A 594 -5.62 19.86 -1.06
C LEU A 594 -5.55 21.37 -0.81
N TYR A 595 -6.57 22.11 -1.25
CA TYR A 595 -6.60 23.57 -1.17
C TYR A 595 -7.66 24.08 -0.20
N ARG A 596 -7.32 25.02 0.68
CA ARG A 596 -8.28 25.65 1.61
C ARG A 596 -8.84 26.93 0.97
N ALA A 597 -10.13 26.93 0.64
CA ALA A 597 -10.82 28.02 -0.05
C ALA A 597 -11.51 28.96 0.95
N GLU A 598 -10.78 29.96 1.47
CA GLU A 598 -11.29 30.84 2.53
C GLU A 598 -12.35 31.82 2.06
N GLY A 599 -12.18 32.41 0.87
CA GLY A 599 -13.15 33.35 0.31
C GLY A 599 -14.47 32.64 -0.01
N LEU A 600 -14.37 31.46 -0.61
CA LEU A 600 -15.54 30.63 -0.92
C LEU A 600 -16.24 30.11 0.34
N ALA A 601 -15.51 29.84 1.43
CA ALA A 601 -16.11 29.43 2.69
C ALA A 601 -17.01 30.51 3.30
N VAL A 602 -16.61 31.79 3.21
CA VAL A 602 -17.43 32.93 3.66
C VAL A 602 -18.71 33.03 2.84
N ASP A 603 -18.57 33.04 1.51
CA ASP A 603 -19.68 33.14 0.57
C ASP A 603 -20.68 31.96 0.70
N VAL A 604 -20.19 30.75 0.91
CA VAL A 604 -21.05 29.57 1.20
C VAL A 604 -21.84 29.75 2.50
N LEU A 605 -21.22 30.25 3.57
CA LEU A 605 -21.92 30.50 4.83
C LEU A 605 -22.97 31.60 4.71
N ASP A 606 -22.67 32.68 4.00
CA ASP A 606 -23.63 33.76 3.77
C ASP A 606 -24.85 33.28 2.99
N ARG A 607 -24.65 32.46 1.96
CA ARG A 607 -25.77 31.80 1.26
C ARG A 607 -26.53 30.86 2.19
N ALA A 608 -25.86 30.06 3.01
CA ALA A 608 -26.51 29.14 3.93
C ALA A 608 -27.38 29.87 4.97
N ARG A 609 -27.00 31.09 5.39
CA ARG A 609 -27.81 31.95 6.27
C ARG A 609 -29.07 32.50 5.59
N ALA A 610 -29.04 32.66 4.28
CA ALA A 610 -30.19 33.12 3.49
C ALA A 610 -31.21 32.00 3.24
N GLU A 611 -30.80 30.73 3.37
CA GLU A 611 -31.70 29.59 3.29
C GLU A 611 -32.60 29.50 4.53
N ALA A 612 -33.89 29.18 4.34
CA ALA A 612 -34.85 28.99 5.43
C ALA A 612 -34.73 27.58 6.04
N GLY A 613 -33.55 27.25 6.56
CA GLY A 613 -33.21 25.95 7.13
C GLY A 613 -33.42 25.82 8.63
N ALA A 614 -33.56 24.59 9.12
CA ALA A 614 -33.76 24.29 10.55
C ALA A 614 -32.45 23.95 11.29
N ALA A 615 -31.33 23.75 10.59
CA ALA A 615 -30.07 23.37 11.21
C ALA A 615 -29.35 24.56 11.82
N ARG A 616 -28.69 24.34 12.97
CA ARG A 616 -27.72 25.29 13.52
C ARG A 616 -26.52 25.37 12.58
N LEU A 617 -26.35 26.53 11.94
CA LEU A 617 -25.20 26.81 11.09
C LEU A 617 -23.89 26.89 11.92
N PRO A 618 -22.75 26.47 11.37
CA PRO A 618 -21.46 26.66 12.01
C PRO A 618 -21.07 28.15 12.03
N GLN A 619 -20.33 28.56 13.06
CA GLN A 619 -19.79 29.92 13.15
C GLN A 619 -18.63 30.12 12.17
N ARG A 620 -17.84 29.07 11.95
CA ARG A 620 -16.69 29.07 11.05
C ARG A 620 -16.68 27.82 10.17
N LEU A 621 -16.45 28.05 8.88
CA LEU A 621 -16.31 27.00 7.87
C LEU A 621 -14.86 26.95 7.38
N ARG A 622 -14.26 25.76 7.41
CA ARG A 622 -13.00 25.43 6.73
C ARG A 622 -13.33 24.57 5.52
N LEU A 623 -13.39 25.17 4.34
CA LEU A 623 -13.69 24.48 3.08
C LEU A 623 -12.40 24.04 2.40
N TYR A 624 -12.22 22.72 2.25
CA TYR A 624 -11.11 22.11 1.54
C TYR A 624 -11.55 21.53 0.20
N LEU A 625 -10.78 21.79 -0.85
CA LEU A 625 -11.01 21.30 -2.21
C LEU A 625 -9.96 20.23 -2.53
N LYS A 626 -10.39 19.00 -2.84
CA LYS A 626 -9.51 17.95 -3.35
C LYS A 626 -9.37 18.12 -4.86
N ARG A 627 -8.20 18.59 -5.30
CA ARG A 627 -7.93 19.18 -6.63
C ARG A 627 -7.68 18.15 -7.74
N GLU A 628 -8.67 17.30 -8.04
CA GLU A 628 -8.58 16.34 -9.15
C GLU A 628 -8.60 17.01 -10.54
N ASP A 629 -8.92 18.31 -10.62
CA ASP A 629 -8.72 19.15 -11.80
C ASP A 629 -7.27 19.29 -12.24
N LEU A 630 -6.32 19.13 -11.29
CA LEU A 630 -4.89 19.21 -11.53
C LEU A 630 -4.27 17.88 -11.97
N ALA A 631 -5.01 16.78 -11.88
CA ALA A 631 -4.54 15.50 -12.42
C ALA A 631 -4.32 15.64 -13.93
N HIS A 632 -3.35 14.89 -14.47
CA HIS A 632 -3.15 14.83 -15.91
C HIS A 632 -4.47 14.48 -16.63
N THR A 633 -4.62 14.98 -17.86
CA THR A 633 -5.86 15.04 -18.64
C THR A 633 -6.93 16.01 -18.12
N GLY A 634 -6.92 16.36 -16.83
CA GLY A 634 -7.75 17.42 -16.21
C GLY A 634 -8.91 16.95 -15.36
N ALA A 635 -8.95 15.66 -14.98
CA ALA A 635 -10.00 15.09 -14.17
C ALA A 635 -9.57 13.78 -13.50
N HIS A 636 -10.32 13.35 -12.49
CA HIS A 636 -10.17 12.06 -11.79
C HIS A 636 -10.19 10.82 -12.71
N LYS A 637 -10.68 10.92 -13.96
CA LYS A 637 -10.82 9.79 -14.90
C LYS A 637 -9.48 9.12 -15.23
N ILE A 638 -8.37 9.85 -15.18
CA ILE A 638 -7.03 9.29 -15.45
C ILE A 638 -6.64 8.17 -14.48
N ASN A 639 -7.12 8.20 -13.23
CA ASN A 639 -6.85 7.16 -12.23
C ASN A 639 -7.39 5.80 -12.71
N ASN A 640 -8.65 5.80 -13.14
CA ASN A 640 -9.34 4.62 -13.66
C ASN A 640 -8.73 4.14 -14.98
N ALA A 641 -8.46 5.07 -15.91
CA ALA A 641 -7.93 4.74 -17.23
C ALA A 641 -6.56 4.07 -17.15
N LEU A 642 -5.63 4.60 -16.35
CA LEU A 642 -4.31 3.98 -16.15
C LEU A 642 -4.42 2.59 -15.51
N GLY A 643 -5.27 2.45 -14.48
CA GLY A 643 -5.48 1.17 -13.81
C GLY A 643 -6.06 0.09 -14.72
N GLN A 644 -7.10 0.41 -15.49
CA GLN A 644 -7.71 -0.55 -16.41
C GLN A 644 -6.85 -0.83 -17.66
N ALA A 645 -6.10 0.16 -18.15
CA ALA A 645 -5.14 -0.07 -19.23
C ALA A 645 -3.98 -0.97 -18.76
N LEU A 646 -3.52 -0.80 -17.52
CA LEU A 646 -2.55 -1.72 -16.92
C LEU A 646 -3.14 -3.13 -16.75
N LEU A 647 -4.39 -3.23 -16.27
CA LEU A 647 -5.13 -4.50 -16.18
C LEU A 647 -5.26 -5.17 -17.56
N THR A 648 -5.49 -4.41 -18.62
CA THR A 648 -5.56 -4.90 -20.02
C THR A 648 -4.29 -5.66 -20.39
N ARG A 649 -3.10 -5.10 -20.08
CA ARG A 649 -1.81 -5.76 -20.32
C ARG A 649 -1.67 -7.05 -19.52
N ARG A 650 -2.11 -7.05 -18.26
CA ARG A 650 -2.08 -8.25 -17.39
C ARG A 650 -3.05 -9.35 -17.86
N LEU A 651 -4.16 -8.97 -18.49
CA LEU A 651 -5.11 -9.89 -19.13
C LEU A 651 -4.60 -10.45 -20.47
N GLY A 652 -3.50 -9.91 -21.03
CA GLY A 652 -2.99 -10.28 -22.35
C GLY A 652 -3.87 -9.80 -23.51
N LYS A 653 -4.75 -8.82 -23.26
CA LYS A 653 -5.61 -8.23 -24.29
C LYS A 653 -4.80 -7.21 -25.09
N THR A 654 -5.07 -7.13 -26.39
CA THR A 654 -4.28 -6.32 -27.34
C THR A 654 -5.05 -5.12 -27.88
N ARG A 655 -6.29 -4.92 -27.42
CA ARG A 655 -7.14 -3.80 -27.84
C ARG A 655 -7.99 -3.30 -26.68
N VAL A 656 -8.18 -1.99 -26.64
CA VAL A 656 -9.07 -1.30 -25.70
C VAL A 656 -10.23 -0.67 -26.45
N ILE A 657 -11.43 -0.77 -25.87
CA ILE A 657 -12.56 0.07 -26.24
C ILE A 657 -13.06 0.85 -25.02
N ALA A 658 -13.68 2.00 -25.25
CA ALA A 658 -14.37 2.79 -24.23
C ALA A 658 -15.53 3.58 -24.83
N GLU A 659 -16.40 4.09 -23.97
CA GLU A 659 -17.48 5.02 -24.27
C GLU A 659 -17.10 6.45 -23.83
N THR A 660 -17.75 7.48 -24.35
CA THR A 660 -17.67 8.81 -23.72
C THR A 660 -18.85 9.71 -24.11
N GLY A 661 -19.25 10.59 -23.18
CA GLY A 661 -20.20 11.69 -23.41
C GLY A 661 -19.43 13.00 -23.47
N ALA A 662 -19.13 13.61 -22.33
CA ALA A 662 -18.32 14.84 -22.23
C ALA A 662 -16.88 14.76 -22.82
N GLY A 663 -16.41 13.57 -23.24
CA GLY A 663 -15.09 13.35 -23.82
C GLY A 663 -13.96 13.11 -22.81
N GLN A 664 -14.14 13.44 -21.52
CA GLN A 664 -13.07 13.30 -20.52
C GLN A 664 -12.62 11.85 -20.29
N HIS A 665 -13.56 10.90 -20.24
CA HIS A 665 -13.21 9.48 -20.13
C HIS A 665 -12.51 8.96 -21.40
N GLY A 666 -13.00 9.37 -22.57
CA GLY A 666 -12.38 9.03 -23.85
C GLY A 666 -10.94 9.54 -23.94
N VAL A 667 -10.70 10.80 -23.57
CA VAL A 667 -9.34 11.39 -23.53
C VAL A 667 -8.45 10.67 -22.51
N ALA A 668 -8.95 10.35 -21.31
CA ALA A 668 -8.18 9.63 -20.31
C ALA A 668 -7.79 8.22 -20.80
N THR A 669 -8.72 7.49 -21.43
CA THR A 669 -8.48 6.16 -21.99
C THR A 669 -7.50 6.21 -23.15
N ALA A 670 -7.70 7.15 -24.09
CA ALA A 670 -6.77 7.40 -25.20
C ALA A 670 -5.36 7.68 -24.69
N THR A 671 -5.23 8.51 -23.64
CA THR A 671 -3.96 8.87 -23.02
C THR A 671 -3.27 7.64 -22.41
N ALA A 672 -3.99 6.85 -21.62
CA ALA A 672 -3.45 5.65 -21.00
C ALA A 672 -3.05 4.59 -22.04
N CYS A 673 -3.83 4.45 -23.11
CA CYS A 673 -3.57 3.52 -24.19
C CYS A 673 -2.34 3.93 -25.01
N ALA A 674 -2.20 5.22 -25.35
CA ALA A 674 -1.01 5.75 -26.01
C ALA A 674 0.25 5.55 -25.18
N LEU A 675 0.17 5.74 -23.85
CA LEU A 675 1.30 5.51 -22.93
C LEU A 675 1.72 4.03 -22.86
N LEU A 676 0.75 3.12 -22.91
CA LEU A 676 0.96 1.69 -22.71
C LEU A 676 1.00 0.88 -24.02
N ASP A 677 1.06 1.56 -25.16
CA ASP A 677 1.11 0.99 -26.51
C ASP A 677 -0.06 0.03 -26.79
N LEU A 678 -1.28 0.49 -26.50
CA LEU A 678 -2.53 -0.24 -26.72
C LEU A 678 -3.38 0.45 -27.80
N PRO A 679 -3.78 -0.27 -28.87
CA PRO A 679 -4.82 0.20 -29.79
C PRO A 679 -6.12 0.54 -29.05
N CYS A 680 -6.67 1.73 -29.31
CA CYS A 680 -7.84 2.25 -28.61
C CYS A 680 -8.92 2.74 -29.59
N VAL A 681 -10.17 2.37 -29.32
CA VAL A 681 -11.37 2.89 -29.99
C VAL A 681 -12.32 3.47 -28.95
N VAL A 682 -12.76 4.71 -29.15
CA VAL A 682 -13.73 5.38 -28.28
C VAL A 682 -15.03 5.60 -29.02
N TYR A 683 -16.13 5.09 -28.47
CA TYR A 683 -17.49 5.33 -28.94
C TYR A 683 -18.04 6.61 -28.32
N MET A 684 -18.60 7.49 -29.13
CA MET A 684 -19.13 8.78 -28.68
C MET A 684 -20.38 9.15 -29.47
N GLY A 685 -21.40 9.64 -28.79
CA GLY A 685 -22.64 10.10 -29.42
C GLY A 685 -22.38 11.23 -30.43
N ALA A 686 -23.10 11.24 -31.56
CA ALA A 686 -22.92 12.26 -32.58
C ALA A 686 -23.21 13.68 -32.05
N GLU A 687 -24.22 13.84 -31.19
CA GLU A 687 -24.50 15.13 -30.55
C GLU A 687 -23.37 15.55 -29.60
N ASP A 688 -22.81 14.59 -28.86
CA ASP A 688 -21.69 14.85 -27.94
C ASP A 688 -20.41 15.24 -28.70
N ILE A 689 -20.16 14.63 -29.87
CA ILE A 689 -19.04 14.97 -30.74
C ILE A 689 -19.12 16.44 -31.15
N GLU A 690 -20.29 16.93 -31.57
CA GLU A 690 -20.48 18.33 -31.95
C GLU A 690 -20.26 19.27 -30.75
N ARG A 691 -20.79 18.92 -29.57
CA ARG A 691 -20.69 19.74 -28.35
C ARG A 691 -19.28 19.76 -27.75
N GLN A 692 -18.47 18.71 -27.98
CA GLN A 692 -17.19 18.47 -27.29
C GLN A 692 -16.01 18.32 -28.26
N GLN A 693 -16.04 19.01 -29.40
CA GLN A 693 -15.00 19.00 -30.43
C GLN A 693 -13.55 19.07 -29.90
N PRO A 694 -13.20 19.91 -28.90
CA PRO A 694 -11.83 19.93 -28.37
C PRO A 694 -11.36 18.58 -27.80
N ASN A 695 -12.23 17.81 -27.16
CA ASN A 695 -11.88 16.50 -26.62
C ASN A 695 -11.77 15.44 -27.73
N VAL A 696 -12.60 15.54 -28.78
CA VAL A 696 -12.49 14.67 -29.97
C VAL A 696 -11.14 14.84 -30.66
N LEU A 697 -10.72 16.09 -30.88
CA LEU A 697 -9.42 16.41 -31.47
C LEU A 697 -8.25 15.92 -30.61
N ARG A 698 -8.37 16.01 -29.27
CA ARG A 698 -7.38 15.44 -28.34
C ARG A 698 -7.26 13.93 -28.48
N MET A 699 -8.37 13.21 -28.60
CA MET A 699 -8.35 11.74 -28.80
C MET A 699 -7.66 11.37 -30.12
N HIS A 700 -7.96 12.07 -31.21
CA HIS A 700 -7.28 11.84 -32.49
C HIS A 700 -5.77 12.12 -32.42
N ALA A 701 -5.37 13.20 -31.75
CA ALA A 701 -3.95 13.53 -31.55
C ALA A 701 -3.20 12.46 -30.74
N LEU A 702 -3.90 11.71 -29.89
CA LEU A 702 -3.38 10.57 -29.12
C LEU A 702 -3.39 9.26 -29.92
N GLY A 703 -3.82 9.27 -31.19
CA GLY A 703 -3.86 8.10 -32.06
C GLY A 703 -5.09 7.20 -31.85
N THR A 704 -6.13 7.70 -31.16
CA THR A 704 -7.37 6.96 -30.92
C THR A 704 -8.39 7.16 -32.03
N GLU A 705 -9.06 6.06 -32.42
CA GLU A 705 -10.22 6.10 -33.30
C GLU A 705 -11.45 6.55 -32.51
N VAL A 706 -12.12 7.61 -32.94
CA VAL A 706 -13.39 8.06 -32.36
C VAL A 706 -14.52 7.62 -33.28
N ARG A 707 -15.37 6.71 -32.82
CA ARG A 707 -16.50 6.15 -33.58
C ARG A 707 -17.80 6.89 -33.21
N PRO A 708 -18.42 7.62 -34.15
CA PRO A 708 -19.68 8.31 -33.89
C PRO A 708 -20.83 7.31 -33.76
N VAL A 709 -21.68 7.53 -32.76
CA VAL A 709 -22.91 6.78 -32.55
C VAL A 709 -24.10 7.66 -32.89
N THR A 710 -24.86 7.26 -33.91
CA THR A 710 -26.01 8.01 -34.46
C THR A 710 -27.35 7.35 -34.13
N SER A 711 -27.34 6.24 -33.40
CA SER A 711 -28.55 5.53 -32.97
C SER A 711 -29.14 6.17 -31.72
N GLY A 712 -30.46 5.99 -31.51
CA GLY A 712 -31.13 6.49 -30.31
C GLY A 712 -31.13 8.02 -30.21
N SER A 713 -30.80 8.53 -29.03
CA SER A 713 -30.62 9.97 -28.79
C SER A 713 -29.22 10.45 -29.16
N ALA A 714 -28.34 9.55 -29.63
CA ALA A 714 -26.97 9.86 -30.04
C ALA A 714 -26.15 10.54 -28.92
N THR A 715 -26.31 10.03 -27.70
CA THR A 715 -25.64 10.48 -26.45
C THR A 715 -24.86 9.35 -25.76
N LEU A 716 -24.32 9.60 -24.56
CA LEU A 716 -23.57 8.63 -23.75
C LEU A 716 -24.26 7.26 -23.58
N LYS A 717 -25.60 7.23 -23.40
CA LYS A 717 -26.34 5.96 -23.24
C LYS A 717 -26.15 5.06 -24.47
N ASP A 718 -26.24 5.63 -25.67
CA ASP A 718 -26.13 4.90 -26.91
C ASP A 718 -24.67 4.51 -27.21
N ALA A 719 -23.71 5.36 -26.84
CA ALA A 719 -22.29 5.02 -26.89
C ALA A 719 -21.93 3.81 -26.03
N ILE A 720 -22.52 3.68 -24.83
CA ILE A 720 -22.37 2.49 -23.97
C ILE A 720 -22.89 1.24 -24.69
N ASN A 721 -24.08 1.33 -25.31
CA ASN A 721 -24.69 0.20 -26.00
C ASN A 721 -23.83 -0.30 -27.17
N ASP A 722 -23.28 0.60 -27.97
CA ASP A 722 -22.42 0.24 -29.11
C ASP A 722 -21.06 -0.30 -28.67
N ALA A 723 -20.46 0.28 -27.61
CA ALA A 723 -19.24 -0.26 -27.01
C ALA A 723 -19.47 -1.68 -26.46
N MET A 724 -20.60 -1.94 -25.81
CA MET A 724 -20.95 -3.29 -25.35
C MET A 724 -21.13 -4.27 -26.52
N ARG A 725 -21.74 -3.85 -27.64
CA ARG A 725 -21.87 -4.68 -28.85
C ARG A 725 -20.53 -5.02 -29.49
N ASP A 726 -19.60 -4.07 -29.57
CA ASP A 726 -18.22 -4.35 -30.01
C ASP A 726 -17.58 -5.37 -29.06
N TRP A 727 -17.71 -5.17 -27.76
CA TRP A 727 -17.11 -6.07 -26.78
C TRP A 727 -17.59 -7.51 -26.91
N VAL A 728 -18.90 -7.72 -27.06
CA VAL A 728 -19.50 -9.05 -27.31
C VAL A 728 -18.84 -9.72 -28.52
N THR A 729 -18.57 -8.94 -29.57
CA THR A 729 -18.03 -9.45 -30.82
C THR A 729 -16.53 -9.75 -30.73
N ASN A 730 -15.78 -8.99 -29.93
CA ASN A 730 -14.30 -9.01 -29.90
C ASN A 730 -13.72 -9.41 -28.53
N VAL A 731 -14.48 -10.14 -27.73
CA VAL A 731 -14.20 -10.45 -26.32
C VAL A 731 -12.82 -11.09 -26.07
N GLU A 732 -12.32 -11.88 -27.02
CA GLU A 732 -11.05 -12.60 -26.88
C GLU A 732 -9.84 -11.66 -26.85
N SER A 733 -9.84 -10.62 -27.69
CA SER A 733 -8.71 -9.69 -27.86
C SER A 733 -8.92 -8.33 -27.19
N THR A 734 -10.17 -7.97 -26.89
CA THR A 734 -10.55 -6.62 -26.46
C THR A 734 -10.92 -6.56 -24.98
N HIS A 735 -10.40 -5.55 -24.28
CA HIS A 735 -10.91 -5.13 -22.97
C HIS A 735 -11.77 -3.87 -23.10
N TYR A 736 -12.93 -3.85 -22.44
CA TYR A 736 -13.77 -2.67 -22.35
C TYR A 736 -13.41 -1.88 -21.09
N VAL A 737 -12.84 -0.68 -21.29
CA VAL A 737 -12.48 0.22 -20.19
C VAL A 737 -13.69 1.08 -19.84
N LEU A 738 -14.47 0.62 -18.87
CA LEU A 738 -15.71 1.27 -18.47
C LEU A 738 -15.43 2.54 -17.62
N GLY A 739 -16.13 3.63 -17.92
CA GLY A 739 -15.77 4.97 -17.46
C GLY A 739 -16.23 5.39 -16.06
N SER A 740 -17.07 4.60 -15.38
CA SER A 740 -17.60 4.95 -14.06
C SER A 740 -17.85 3.73 -13.17
N ALA A 741 -18.13 3.94 -11.88
CA ALA A 741 -18.45 2.88 -10.91
C ALA A 741 -19.87 2.31 -11.11
N MET A 742 -20.19 1.93 -12.34
CA MET A 742 -21.46 1.37 -12.81
C MET A 742 -21.20 0.07 -13.57
N GLY A 743 -22.24 -0.49 -14.19
CA GLY A 743 -22.12 -1.67 -15.03
C GLY A 743 -22.09 -2.99 -14.24
N PRO A 744 -21.99 -4.14 -14.93
CA PRO A 744 -22.00 -5.44 -14.28
C PRO A 744 -20.75 -5.65 -13.42
N HIS A 745 -20.87 -6.42 -12.35
CA HIS A 745 -19.71 -6.89 -11.59
C HIS A 745 -18.74 -7.65 -12.51
N PRO A 746 -17.42 -7.35 -12.51
CA PRO A 746 -16.67 -6.64 -11.46
C PRO A 746 -16.39 -5.14 -11.68
N TYR A 747 -16.97 -4.47 -12.69
CA TYR A 747 -16.62 -3.07 -13.00
C TYR A 747 -16.84 -2.08 -11.83
N PRO A 748 -17.97 -2.09 -11.10
CA PRO A 748 -18.15 -1.18 -9.97
C PRO A 748 -17.04 -1.31 -8.93
N THR A 749 -16.63 -2.54 -8.62
CA THR A 749 -15.54 -2.82 -7.67
C THR A 749 -14.19 -2.33 -8.19
N ILE A 750 -13.85 -2.64 -9.45
CA ILE A 750 -12.60 -2.21 -10.11
C ILE A 750 -12.50 -0.69 -10.11
N VAL A 751 -13.53 0.01 -10.59
CA VAL A 751 -13.49 1.47 -10.74
C VAL A 751 -13.42 2.15 -9.38
N ARG A 752 -14.17 1.67 -8.37
CA ARG A 752 -14.07 2.18 -6.99
C ARG A 752 -12.66 2.01 -6.45
N ASP A 753 -12.10 0.81 -6.59
CA ASP A 753 -10.76 0.48 -6.07
C ASP A 753 -9.68 1.37 -6.72
N LEU A 754 -9.76 1.62 -8.03
CA LEU A 754 -8.82 2.48 -8.75
C LEU A 754 -9.00 3.98 -8.43
N GLN A 755 -10.20 4.41 -8.03
CA GLN A 755 -10.50 5.79 -7.66
C GLN A 755 -10.29 6.10 -6.18
N ARG A 756 -10.25 5.07 -5.31
CA ARG A 756 -10.12 5.20 -3.85
C ARG A 756 -8.91 6.04 -3.41
N THR A 757 -7.86 6.10 -4.22
CA THR A 757 -6.68 6.95 -3.97
C THR A 757 -7.03 8.41 -3.68
N ILE A 758 -8.17 8.91 -4.20
CA ILE A 758 -8.65 10.27 -3.95
C ILE A 758 -9.00 10.46 -2.47
N GLY A 759 -9.84 9.58 -1.92
CA GLY A 759 -10.27 9.61 -0.52
C GLY A 759 -9.14 9.31 0.44
N ASP A 760 -8.29 8.33 0.13
CA ASP A 760 -7.15 7.96 0.98
C ASP A 760 -6.14 9.12 1.11
N GLU A 761 -5.82 9.80 0.01
CA GLU A 761 -4.97 11.00 0.04
C GLU A 761 -5.63 12.15 0.79
N ALA A 762 -6.91 12.42 0.51
CA ALA A 762 -7.62 13.54 1.11
C ALA A 762 -7.74 13.38 2.63
N ALA A 763 -8.03 12.17 3.12
CA ALA A 763 -8.05 11.88 4.55
C ALA A 763 -6.69 12.11 5.21
N ALA A 764 -5.60 11.65 4.58
CA ALA A 764 -4.25 11.85 5.09
C ALA A 764 -3.85 13.35 5.10
N GLN A 765 -4.17 14.08 4.04
CA GLN A 765 -3.88 15.51 3.90
C GLN A 765 -4.67 16.36 4.89
N VAL A 766 -5.98 16.12 5.04
CA VAL A 766 -6.83 16.84 6.01
C VAL A 766 -6.36 16.54 7.43
N ALA A 767 -6.12 15.27 7.78
CA ALA A 767 -5.64 14.92 9.11
C ALA A 767 -4.29 15.56 9.45
N ALA A 768 -3.39 15.72 8.47
CA ALA A 768 -2.11 16.40 8.67
C ALA A 768 -2.25 17.90 8.94
N LEU A 769 -3.25 18.56 8.34
CA LEU A 769 -3.50 20.01 8.49
C LEU A 769 -4.38 20.34 9.69
N GLU A 770 -5.37 19.50 9.97
CA GLU A 770 -6.45 19.76 10.94
C GLU A 770 -6.33 18.92 12.22
N GLY A 771 -5.47 17.90 12.23
CA GLY A 771 -5.36 16.94 13.35
C GLY A 771 -6.58 16.03 13.51
N ARG A 772 -7.58 16.13 12.62
CA ARG A 772 -8.84 15.37 12.64
C ARG A 772 -9.35 15.11 11.22
N LEU A 773 -10.34 14.23 11.09
CA LEU A 773 -11.07 14.01 9.83
C LEU A 773 -12.11 15.13 9.60
N PRO A 774 -12.57 15.35 8.34
CA PRO A 774 -13.59 16.35 8.03
C PRO A 774 -14.96 15.98 8.64
N ASP A 775 -15.81 16.97 8.86
CA ASP A 775 -17.19 16.77 9.34
C ASP A 775 -18.14 16.37 8.20
N LEU A 776 -17.85 16.83 6.97
CA LEU A 776 -18.58 16.50 5.75
C LEU A 776 -17.64 16.22 4.59
N VAL A 777 -17.96 15.20 3.79
CA VAL A 777 -17.34 14.94 2.49
C VAL A 777 -18.41 14.99 1.41
N LEU A 778 -18.19 15.82 0.38
CA LEU A 778 -19.15 16.10 -0.68
C LEU A 778 -18.54 15.92 -2.08
N ALA A 779 -19.27 15.28 -2.98
CA ALA A 779 -18.88 15.11 -4.38
C ALA A 779 -20.10 15.20 -5.33
N CYS A 780 -19.87 15.54 -6.59
CA CYS A 780 -20.92 15.44 -7.62
C CYS A 780 -21.12 13.98 -8.07
N VAL A 781 -22.34 13.61 -8.47
CA VAL A 781 -22.65 12.24 -8.91
C VAL A 781 -23.40 12.22 -10.23
N GLY A 782 -22.81 11.53 -11.21
CA GLY A 782 -23.49 10.96 -12.36
C GLY A 782 -23.45 9.45 -12.22
N GLY A 783 -22.58 8.78 -12.97
CA GLY A 783 -22.28 7.37 -12.74
C GLY A 783 -21.53 7.04 -11.42
N GLY A 784 -21.02 8.04 -10.70
CA GLY A 784 -20.50 7.88 -9.33
C GLY A 784 -19.00 7.60 -9.10
N SER A 785 -18.15 7.52 -10.12
CA SER A 785 -16.72 7.16 -9.90
C SER A 785 -15.92 8.12 -9.03
N ASN A 786 -16.09 9.45 -9.22
CA ASN A 786 -15.39 10.44 -8.39
C ASN A 786 -15.93 10.43 -6.96
N ALA A 787 -17.25 10.34 -6.81
CA ALA A 787 -17.93 10.34 -5.53
C ALA A 787 -17.48 9.12 -4.71
N ILE A 788 -17.59 7.90 -5.24
CA ILE A 788 -17.16 6.73 -4.47
C ILE A 788 -15.64 6.75 -4.22
N GLY A 789 -14.83 7.22 -5.17
CA GLY A 789 -13.38 7.36 -4.98
C GLY A 789 -12.99 8.29 -3.83
N LEU A 790 -13.72 9.39 -3.63
CA LEU A 790 -13.52 10.32 -2.52
C LEU A 790 -14.12 9.79 -1.22
N LEU A 791 -15.34 9.25 -1.27
CA LEU A 791 -16.14 8.88 -0.09
C LEU A 791 -15.71 7.54 0.54
N ASP A 792 -15.15 6.60 -0.23
CA ASP A 792 -14.87 5.21 0.21
C ASP A 792 -14.10 5.14 1.53
N ARG A 793 -13.04 5.95 1.67
CA ARG A 793 -12.24 6.04 2.89
C ARG A 793 -13.06 6.42 4.13
N PHE A 794 -14.15 7.18 3.97
CA PHE A 794 -14.94 7.74 5.06
C PHE A 794 -16.22 6.95 5.37
N ILE A 795 -16.56 5.92 4.58
CA ILE A 795 -17.80 5.13 4.78
C ILE A 795 -17.86 4.58 6.21
N GLY A 796 -16.75 4.06 6.73
CA GLY A 796 -16.68 3.54 8.10
C GLY A 796 -16.49 4.58 9.20
N GLU A 797 -16.41 5.86 8.90
CA GLU A 797 -16.14 6.91 9.89
C GLU A 797 -17.49 7.51 10.33
N PRO A 798 -18.08 7.09 11.47
CA PRO A 798 -19.44 7.49 11.85
C PRO A 798 -19.57 8.99 12.13
N GLY A 799 -18.48 9.65 12.52
CA GLY A 799 -18.43 11.10 12.74
C GLY A 799 -18.34 11.93 11.45
N VAL A 800 -18.23 11.30 10.28
CA VAL A 800 -18.07 11.98 8.99
C VAL A 800 -19.34 11.83 8.17
N ARG A 801 -20.02 12.94 7.90
CA ARG A 801 -21.19 12.95 7.01
C ARG A 801 -20.74 12.80 5.56
N LEU A 802 -21.51 12.06 4.76
CA LEU A 802 -21.22 11.83 3.35
C LEU A 802 -22.40 12.34 2.53
N ALA A 803 -22.12 13.18 1.54
CA ALA A 803 -23.13 13.73 0.68
C ALA A 803 -22.73 13.67 -0.79
N VAL A 804 -23.73 13.61 -1.67
CA VAL A 804 -23.55 13.78 -3.11
C VAL A 804 -24.49 14.81 -3.71
N ALA A 805 -24.03 15.47 -4.77
CA ALA A 805 -24.80 16.43 -5.55
C ALA A 805 -25.20 15.85 -6.91
N GLU A 806 -26.51 15.71 -7.15
CA GLU A 806 -27.09 15.28 -8.42
C GLU A 806 -27.43 16.46 -9.33
N ALA A 807 -27.57 16.19 -10.64
CA ALA A 807 -28.06 17.17 -11.59
C ALA A 807 -29.59 17.17 -11.66
N ALA A 808 -30.20 18.28 -11.23
CA ALA A 808 -31.63 18.49 -11.31
C ALA A 808 -32.08 18.98 -12.70
N GLY A 809 -31.17 19.27 -13.64
CA GLY A 809 -31.50 19.80 -14.96
C GLY A 809 -32.32 21.09 -14.85
N ASP A 810 -33.55 21.06 -15.38
CA ASP A 810 -34.50 22.17 -15.30
C ASP A 810 -35.28 22.20 -13.95
N GLY A 811 -35.12 21.15 -13.15
CA GLY A 811 -35.74 20.91 -11.85
C GLY A 811 -36.32 19.50 -11.77
N VAL A 812 -36.17 18.82 -10.62
CA VAL A 812 -36.64 17.42 -10.45
C VAL A 812 -38.14 17.28 -10.76
N ALA A 813 -38.96 18.23 -10.29
CA ALA A 813 -40.41 18.23 -10.52
C ALA A 813 -40.82 18.37 -12.01
N THR A 814 -39.92 18.82 -12.88
CA THR A 814 -40.19 18.99 -14.32
C THR A 814 -40.09 17.67 -15.10
N GLY A 815 -39.49 16.64 -14.50
CA GLY A 815 -39.12 15.39 -15.19
C GLY A 815 -37.92 15.52 -16.14
N ARG A 816 -37.34 16.72 -16.32
CA ARG A 816 -36.14 16.97 -17.13
C ARG A 816 -34.92 17.14 -16.23
N HIS A 817 -34.42 16.01 -15.72
CA HIS A 817 -33.30 15.95 -14.79
C HIS A 817 -32.47 14.67 -14.95
N ALA A 818 -31.34 14.57 -14.24
CA ALA A 818 -30.53 13.36 -14.14
C ALA A 818 -30.35 12.88 -12.67
N ALA A 819 -31.22 13.34 -11.77
CA ALA A 819 -31.20 13.00 -10.34
C ALA A 819 -31.78 11.60 -10.04
N ALA A 820 -30.98 10.55 -10.23
CA ALA A 820 -31.40 9.15 -10.09
C ALA A 820 -31.63 8.71 -8.64
N LEU A 821 -30.92 9.28 -7.65
CA LEU A 821 -31.13 8.98 -6.23
C LEU A 821 -32.37 9.71 -5.71
N ALA A 822 -32.59 10.96 -6.10
CA ALA A 822 -33.71 11.78 -5.64
C ALA A 822 -35.03 11.42 -6.31
N GLY A 823 -35.02 11.13 -7.62
CA GLY A 823 -36.22 10.93 -8.43
C GLY A 823 -36.38 9.55 -9.06
N GLY A 824 -35.43 8.64 -8.84
CA GLY A 824 -35.42 7.31 -9.46
C GLY A 824 -36.02 6.20 -8.61
N THR A 825 -36.13 5.02 -9.21
CA THR A 825 -36.55 3.78 -8.54
C THR A 825 -35.56 2.65 -8.86
N ALA A 826 -35.61 1.55 -8.10
CA ALA A 826 -34.73 0.42 -8.33
C ALA A 826 -35.05 -0.28 -9.66
N GLY A 827 -34.07 -0.38 -10.56
CA GLY A 827 -34.21 -1.00 -11.87
C GLY A 827 -32.90 -1.60 -12.35
N ILE A 828 -32.90 -2.22 -13.52
CA ILE A 828 -31.72 -2.82 -14.13
C ILE A 828 -31.31 -1.98 -15.34
N LEU A 829 -30.11 -1.41 -15.31
CA LEU A 829 -29.57 -0.62 -16.40
C LEU A 829 -28.09 -0.97 -16.61
N HIS A 830 -27.72 -1.14 -17.88
CA HIS A 830 -26.33 -1.38 -18.30
C HIS A 830 -25.60 -2.49 -17.54
N GLY A 831 -26.29 -3.55 -17.13
CA GLY A 831 -25.69 -4.73 -16.52
C GLY A 831 -25.73 -4.82 -15.00
N ALA A 832 -26.29 -3.83 -14.30
CA ALA A 832 -26.46 -3.88 -12.84
C ALA A 832 -27.84 -3.41 -12.39
N ARG A 833 -28.31 -3.94 -11.26
CA ARG A 833 -29.47 -3.40 -10.54
C ARG A 833 -29.03 -2.18 -9.71
N SER A 834 -29.65 -1.03 -9.91
CA SER A 834 -29.33 0.23 -9.21
C SER A 834 -30.55 1.14 -9.16
N LEU A 835 -30.42 2.34 -8.57
CA LEU A 835 -31.43 3.39 -8.70
C LEU A 835 -31.28 4.07 -10.07
N MET A 836 -32.41 4.29 -10.74
CA MET A 836 -32.46 4.87 -12.07
C MET A 836 -33.79 5.57 -12.35
N LEU A 837 -33.78 6.48 -13.32
CA LEU A 837 -34.96 7.12 -13.87
C LEU A 837 -35.66 6.16 -14.83
N GLN A 838 -36.86 5.74 -14.47
CA GLN A 838 -37.70 4.86 -15.28
C GLN A 838 -39.18 5.20 -15.07
N ASP A 839 -39.99 4.92 -16.08
CA ASP A 839 -41.43 5.00 -15.95
C ASP A 839 -42.01 3.78 -15.21
N ARG A 840 -43.35 3.76 -15.05
CA ARG A 840 -44.07 2.68 -14.37
C ARG A 840 -43.97 1.32 -15.06
N ASP A 841 -43.64 1.31 -16.35
CA ASP A 841 -43.49 0.11 -17.18
C ASP A 841 -42.03 -0.35 -17.23
N GLY A 842 -41.13 0.32 -16.50
CA GLY A 842 -39.71 0.02 -16.41
C GLY A 842 -38.90 0.49 -17.62
N GLN A 843 -39.45 1.37 -18.45
CA GLN A 843 -38.69 1.98 -19.55
C GLN A 843 -37.79 3.08 -19.02
N VAL A 844 -36.55 3.12 -19.50
CA VAL A 844 -35.56 4.14 -19.12
C VAL A 844 -36.03 5.51 -19.58
N LEU A 845 -36.16 6.45 -18.65
CA LEU A 845 -36.43 7.85 -18.99
C LEU A 845 -35.14 8.53 -19.46
N GLU A 846 -35.26 9.45 -20.41
CA GLU A 846 -34.12 10.26 -20.84
C GLU A 846 -33.69 11.20 -19.73
N ALA A 847 -32.41 11.16 -19.38
CA ALA A 847 -31.81 12.12 -18.48
C ALA A 847 -31.66 13.48 -19.16
N HIS A 848 -31.59 14.54 -18.36
CA HIS A 848 -31.30 15.88 -18.86
C HIS A 848 -30.43 16.66 -17.87
N SER A 849 -29.28 17.14 -18.36
CA SER A 849 -28.48 18.20 -17.72
C SER A 849 -27.57 18.88 -18.74
N ALA A 850 -27.30 20.17 -18.53
CA ALA A 850 -26.24 20.89 -19.24
C ALA A 850 -24.84 20.31 -19.00
N SER A 851 -24.65 19.58 -17.89
CA SER A 851 -23.41 18.89 -17.55
C SER A 851 -23.39 17.48 -18.13
N ALA A 852 -22.77 17.31 -19.29
CA ALA A 852 -22.70 16.01 -19.99
C ALA A 852 -22.10 14.86 -19.14
N GLY A 853 -21.26 15.13 -18.14
CA GLY A 853 -20.74 14.09 -17.23
C GLY A 853 -21.72 13.65 -16.13
N LEU A 854 -22.79 14.41 -15.88
CA LEU A 854 -23.87 14.08 -14.94
C LEU A 854 -25.15 13.63 -15.66
N ASP A 855 -25.24 13.83 -16.98
CA ASP A 855 -26.38 13.47 -17.81
C ASP A 855 -26.48 11.95 -18.04
N TYR A 856 -26.83 11.22 -16.97
CA TYR A 856 -26.95 9.77 -16.96
C TYR A 856 -28.16 9.36 -16.12
N PRO A 857 -29.06 8.50 -16.62
CA PRO A 857 -30.31 8.19 -15.94
C PRO A 857 -30.17 7.21 -14.77
N GLY A 858 -28.95 6.77 -14.42
CA GLY A 858 -28.72 5.83 -13.32
C GLY A 858 -27.61 6.28 -12.39
N VAL A 859 -27.23 5.43 -11.45
CA VAL A 859 -26.10 5.67 -10.54
C VAL A 859 -25.33 4.37 -10.30
N GLY A 860 -24.16 4.46 -9.66
CA GLY A 860 -23.39 3.27 -9.28
C GLY A 860 -24.10 2.46 -8.17
N PRO A 861 -24.07 1.11 -8.22
CA PRO A 861 -24.81 0.26 -7.28
C PRO A 861 -24.36 0.43 -5.82
N GLN A 862 -23.08 0.73 -5.56
CA GLN A 862 -22.61 0.99 -4.20
C GLN A 862 -23.18 2.30 -3.64
N LEU A 863 -23.33 3.35 -4.46
CA LEU A 863 -23.97 4.59 -4.02
C LEU A 863 -25.46 4.39 -3.75
N SER A 864 -26.16 3.58 -4.55
CA SER A 864 -27.54 3.16 -4.24
C SER A 864 -27.61 2.42 -2.90
N ALA A 865 -26.67 1.50 -2.65
CA ALA A 865 -26.60 0.76 -1.39
C ALA A 865 -26.33 1.69 -0.19
N LEU A 866 -25.43 2.66 -0.33
CA LEU A 866 -25.14 3.64 0.71
C LEU A 866 -26.33 4.56 0.99
N PHE A 867 -27.05 4.99 -0.04
CA PHE A 867 -28.26 5.79 0.09
C PHE A 867 -29.40 4.99 0.76
N ALA A 868 -29.71 3.80 0.24
CA ALA A 868 -30.73 2.93 0.82
C ALA A 868 -30.40 2.50 2.27
N GLY A 869 -29.11 2.33 2.58
CA GLY A 869 -28.60 2.05 3.92
C GLY A 869 -28.53 3.26 4.84
N GLY A 870 -28.96 4.45 4.42
CA GLY A 870 -28.97 5.68 5.23
C GLY A 870 -27.59 6.26 5.53
N ARG A 871 -26.53 5.82 4.82
CA ARG A 871 -25.15 6.28 5.03
C ARG A 871 -24.78 7.49 4.18
N LEU A 872 -25.56 7.78 3.13
CA LEU A 872 -25.31 8.82 2.14
C LEU A 872 -26.47 9.82 2.07
N GLU A 873 -26.16 11.11 2.24
CA GLU A 873 -27.06 12.24 2.02
C GLU A 873 -27.04 12.66 0.54
N ILE A 874 -28.16 13.23 0.06
CA ILE A 874 -28.28 13.68 -1.33
C ILE A 874 -28.83 15.10 -1.37
N ALA A 875 -28.39 15.86 -2.37
CA ALA A 875 -28.99 17.12 -2.78
C ALA A 875 -28.87 17.26 -4.31
N ALA A 876 -29.69 18.11 -4.92
CA ALA A 876 -29.68 18.30 -6.36
C ALA A 876 -29.61 19.79 -6.74
N ALA A 877 -28.85 20.11 -7.78
CA ALA A 877 -28.74 21.47 -8.32
C ALA A 877 -29.23 21.53 -9.75
N THR A 878 -30.01 22.55 -10.08
CA THR A 878 -30.41 22.87 -11.44
C THR A 878 -29.22 23.37 -12.25
N ASP A 879 -29.32 23.31 -13.58
CA ASP A 879 -28.27 23.79 -14.47
C ASP A 879 -27.95 25.27 -14.24
N ALA A 880 -28.99 26.09 -13.97
CA ALA A 880 -28.83 27.51 -13.68
C ALA A 880 -28.07 27.76 -12.35
N GLU A 881 -28.29 26.94 -11.33
CA GLU A 881 -27.52 27.02 -10.09
C GLU A 881 -26.08 26.58 -10.28
N ALA A 882 -25.84 25.51 -11.04
CA ALA A 882 -24.50 25.02 -11.33
C ALA A 882 -23.67 26.05 -12.10
N PHE A 883 -24.21 26.70 -13.13
CA PHE A 883 -23.49 27.76 -13.85
C PHE A 883 -23.19 28.98 -12.97
N ARG A 884 -24.13 29.38 -12.11
CA ARG A 884 -23.89 30.45 -11.12
C ARG A 884 -22.77 30.07 -10.17
N ALA A 885 -22.78 28.85 -9.63
CA ALA A 885 -21.73 28.36 -8.75
C ALA A 885 -20.37 28.30 -9.46
N MET A 886 -20.33 27.86 -10.72
CA MET A 886 -19.12 27.86 -11.55
C MET A 886 -18.52 29.27 -11.65
N GLN A 887 -19.35 30.28 -11.94
CA GLN A 887 -18.93 31.67 -12.03
C GLN A 887 -18.40 32.20 -10.69
N VAL A 888 -19.09 31.89 -9.58
CA VAL A 888 -18.68 32.31 -8.24
C VAL A 888 -17.31 31.73 -7.89
N VAL A 889 -17.12 30.42 -8.03
CA VAL A 889 -15.83 29.75 -7.75
C VAL A 889 -14.70 30.34 -8.59
N ALA A 890 -14.95 30.55 -9.89
CA ALA A 890 -13.96 31.17 -10.78
C ALA A 890 -13.58 32.58 -10.35
N SER A 891 -14.55 33.41 -9.95
CA SER A 891 -14.29 34.79 -9.53
C SER A 891 -13.67 34.91 -8.13
N ALA A 892 -14.04 34.01 -7.20
CA ALA A 892 -13.59 34.08 -5.80
C ALA A 892 -12.22 33.45 -5.61
N GLU A 893 -11.92 32.34 -6.29
CA GLU A 893 -10.73 31.53 -6.04
C GLU A 893 -9.81 31.43 -7.27
N GLY A 894 -10.19 31.98 -8.42
CA GLY A 894 -9.43 31.83 -9.67
C GLY A 894 -9.38 30.40 -10.19
N ILE A 895 -10.30 29.54 -9.74
CA ILE A 895 -10.39 28.14 -10.14
C ILE A 895 -11.64 27.97 -11.00
N LEU A 896 -11.49 27.48 -12.23
CA LEU A 896 -12.62 27.18 -13.11
C LEU A 896 -13.02 25.71 -12.93
N PRO A 897 -14.03 25.38 -12.09
CA PRO A 897 -14.44 23.99 -11.89
C PRO A 897 -15.15 23.45 -13.11
N ALA A 898 -15.06 22.14 -13.35
CA ALA A 898 -15.96 21.46 -14.27
C ALA A 898 -17.42 21.67 -13.84
N LEU A 899 -18.34 21.77 -14.80
CA LEU A 899 -19.76 21.99 -14.52
C LEU A 899 -20.34 20.87 -13.63
N GLU A 900 -19.83 19.65 -13.77
CA GLU A 900 -20.13 18.53 -12.87
C GLU A 900 -19.85 18.92 -11.41
N THR A 901 -18.66 19.45 -11.13
CA THR A 901 -18.26 19.86 -9.77
C THR A 901 -19.04 21.07 -9.28
N ALA A 902 -19.41 21.97 -10.19
CA ALA A 902 -20.19 23.16 -9.83
C ALA A 902 -21.53 22.82 -9.15
N HIS A 903 -22.11 21.65 -9.44
CA HIS A 903 -23.28 21.14 -8.73
C HIS A 903 -23.01 20.93 -7.23
N ALA A 904 -21.84 20.40 -6.87
CA ALA A 904 -21.46 20.24 -5.46
C ALA A 904 -21.33 21.58 -4.73
N PHE A 905 -20.78 22.60 -5.40
CA PHE A 905 -20.73 23.95 -4.83
C PHE A 905 -22.11 24.59 -4.68
N ALA A 906 -23.00 24.34 -5.65
CA ALA A 906 -24.36 24.88 -5.64
C ALA A 906 -25.21 24.33 -4.48
N VAL A 907 -25.07 23.05 -4.14
CA VAL A 907 -25.89 22.43 -3.07
C VAL A 907 -25.31 22.63 -1.66
N LEU A 908 -24.01 22.94 -1.53
CA LEU A 908 -23.36 23.01 -0.22
C LEU A 908 -24.04 23.97 0.78
N PRO A 909 -24.50 25.18 0.39
CA PRO A 909 -25.25 26.05 1.30
C PRO A 909 -26.52 25.40 1.87
N ARG A 910 -27.28 24.68 1.04
CA ARG A 910 -28.50 23.96 1.41
C ARG A 910 -28.21 22.79 2.37
N LEU A 911 -27.15 22.02 2.11
CA LEU A 911 -26.68 20.95 2.99
C LEU A 911 -26.25 21.47 4.37
N LEU A 912 -25.63 22.66 4.43
CA LEU A 912 -25.26 23.31 5.69
C LEU A 912 -26.49 23.81 6.44
N ALA A 913 -27.43 24.44 5.74
CA ALA A 913 -28.66 24.99 6.32
C ALA A 913 -29.65 23.92 6.80
N GLY A 914 -29.49 22.67 6.37
CA GLY A 914 -30.40 21.60 6.76
C GLY A 914 -31.71 21.60 5.96
N THR A 915 -31.69 22.15 4.73
CA THR A 915 -32.86 22.21 3.85
C THR A 915 -32.97 20.95 2.99
N GLU A 916 -34.17 20.64 2.49
CA GLU A 916 -34.44 19.47 1.63
C GLU A 916 -34.19 18.10 2.30
N GLY A 917 -34.30 18.04 3.63
CA GLY A 917 -34.19 16.79 4.39
C GLY A 917 -32.75 16.28 4.57
N ALA A 918 -31.76 17.01 4.08
CA ALA A 918 -30.34 16.76 4.31
C ALA A 918 -29.80 17.77 5.32
N GLY A 919 -29.16 17.34 6.40
CA GLY A 919 -28.82 18.24 7.51
C GLY A 919 -28.62 17.55 8.86
N GLY A 920 -27.77 18.14 9.69
CA GLY A 920 -27.49 17.72 11.07
C GLY A 920 -26.84 18.89 11.81
N GLU A 921 -26.80 18.83 13.14
CA GLU A 921 -26.13 19.87 13.92
C GLU A 921 -24.64 19.92 13.57
N TRP A 922 -24.14 21.13 13.33
CA TRP A 922 -22.74 21.36 13.00
C TRP A 922 -21.97 21.84 14.24
N PRO A 923 -20.72 21.38 14.45
CA PRO A 923 -19.81 22.02 15.38
C PRO A 923 -19.59 23.50 15.02
N ASP A 924 -19.30 24.33 16.02
CA ASP A 924 -19.05 25.77 15.81
C ASP A 924 -17.97 26.01 14.73
N GLU A 925 -16.95 25.14 14.69
CA GLU A 925 -15.96 25.08 13.63
C GLU A 925 -16.11 23.79 12.82
N THR A 926 -16.59 23.93 11.59
CA THR A 926 -16.88 22.82 10.68
C THR A 926 -15.85 22.74 9.55
N VAL A 927 -15.36 21.53 9.28
CA VAL A 927 -14.44 21.20 8.18
C VAL A 927 -15.20 20.45 7.11
N VAL A 928 -15.25 21.01 5.90
CA VAL A 928 -15.87 20.39 4.73
C VAL A 928 -14.80 20.02 3.71
N LEU A 929 -14.84 18.80 3.21
CA LEU A 929 -14.01 18.32 2.11
C LEU A 929 -14.87 18.15 0.86
N LEU A 930 -14.59 18.93 -0.19
CA LEU A 930 -15.30 18.90 -1.46
C LEU A 930 -14.41 18.35 -2.57
N GLY A 931 -14.91 17.34 -3.31
CA GLY A 931 -14.23 16.75 -4.45
C GLY A 931 -14.32 17.63 -5.70
N LEU A 932 -13.19 18.22 -6.10
CA LEU A 932 -13.11 19.03 -7.32
C LEU A 932 -12.74 18.12 -8.50
N SER A 933 -13.75 17.44 -9.05
CA SER A 933 -13.59 16.23 -9.88
C SER A 933 -12.93 16.45 -11.24
N GLY A 934 -12.88 17.69 -11.73
CA GLY A 934 -12.22 18.08 -12.98
C GLY A 934 -12.26 19.58 -13.24
N ARG A 935 -11.55 20.02 -14.28
CA ARG A 935 -11.49 21.43 -14.72
C ARG A 935 -12.54 21.79 -15.76
N GLY A 936 -12.98 23.06 -15.74
CA GLY A 936 -14.08 23.57 -16.56
C GLY A 936 -13.73 24.09 -17.94
N ASP A 937 -12.49 23.89 -18.44
CA ASP A 937 -12.11 24.33 -19.80
C ASP A 937 -13.07 23.80 -20.88
N LYS A 938 -13.52 22.55 -20.72
CA LYS A 938 -14.47 21.89 -21.64
C LYS A 938 -15.87 22.52 -21.62
N ASP A 939 -16.19 23.27 -20.58
CA ASP A 939 -17.54 23.79 -20.33
C ASP A 939 -17.67 25.27 -20.73
N LEU A 940 -16.59 25.92 -21.16
CA LEU A 940 -16.57 27.35 -21.51
C LEU A 940 -17.57 27.73 -22.63
N SER A 941 -17.74 26.85 -23.62
CA SER A 941 -18.71 27.09 -24.70
C SER A 941 -20.14 27.08 -24.18
N ALA A 942 -20.48 26.12 -23.29
CA ALA A 942 -21.79 26.04 -22.67
C ALA A 942 -22.04 27.22 -21.72
N PHE A 943 -21.03 27.60 -20.94
CA PHE A 943 -21.07 28.77 -20.06
C PHE A 943 -21.30 30.07 -20.84
N GLY A 944 -20.65 30.24 -22.00
CA GLY A 944 -20.84 31.39 -22.88
C GLY A 944 -22.30 31.54 -23.33
N ARG A 945 -22.89 30.46 -23.85
CA ARG A 945 -24.30 30.44 -24.26
C ARG A 945 -25.25 30.75 -23.11
N TRP A 946 -25.04 30.12 -21.94
CA TRP A 946 -25.85 30.38 -20.76
C TRP A 946 -25.79 31.85 -20.34
N ARG A 947 -24.60 32.48 -20.39
CA ARG A 947 -24.44 33.91 -20.07
C ARG A 947 -25.19 34.82 -21.03
N GLU A 948 -25.19 34.52 -22.32
CA GLU A 948 -25.92 35.30 -23.34
C GLU A 948 -27.42 35.28 -23.02
N THR A 949 -28.00 34.08 -22.82
CA THR A 949 -29.41 33.92 -22.46
C THR A 949 -29.77 34.55 -21.11
N ALA A 950 -28.88 34.46 -20.11
CA ALA A 950 -29.10 35.05 -18.80
C ALA A 950 -29.06 36.59 -18.80
N VAL A 951 -28.29 37.19 -19.74
CA VAL A 951 -28.28 38.64 -19.96
C VAL A 951 -29.56 39.08 -20.68
N GLU A 952 -29.99 38.33 -21.71
CA GLU A 952 -31.25 38.58 -22.44
C GLU A 952 -32.49 38.48 -21.53
N ALA A 953 -32.49 37.58 -20.55
CA ALA A 953 -33.60 37.46 -19.58
C ALA A 953 -33.64 38.61 -18.54
N ARG A 954 -32.57 39.43 -18.45
CA ARG A 954 -32.47 40.57 -17.53
C ARG A 954 -32.67 41.93 -18.22
N SER A 955 -32.56 41.98 -19.54
CA SER A 955 -32.87 43.12 -20.42
C SER A 955 -34.33 43.11 -20.84
#